data_AF-C3YEK9-F1
#
_entry.id   AF-C3YEK9-F1
#
_cell.length_a   1.000
_cell.length_b   1.000
_cell.length_c   1.000
_cell.angle_alpha   90.00
_cell.angle_beta   90.00
_cell.angle_gamma   90.00
#
_symmetry.space_group_name_H-M   'P 1'
#
loop_
_entity.id
_entity.type
_entity.pdbx_description
1 polymer ?
#
loop_
_entity_poly.entity_id
_entity_poly.type
_entity_poly.pdbx_seq_one_letter_code
_entity_poly.pdbx_strand_id
1 'polypeptide(L)'
;MEPPVQPCLLNQSLLFDQTTYPNYTEVVVLNRDRLYRQGDVLTVKVVARDKNQRLKTYGGDFFRARLVSSDRSLQASSAGHVTDHCNGTYTVQFPLYWVGGVSIKIQLVHPSDAVKVLQRLRQIPNKRVFYCKFADGKTKSKKSKSTQQCFSSNNPSLPPHRQCDFSKPEANGTWICEKPEKLPCSAITKCKWYYKGITRVLGFVSEAEKKLFEKPYLETELEVDPKEPIRVLETELPTPEHLPACTGNARESGASLGHWSGKVWKSAVCNVRVFTKEDIRQCLANKTVYMQAYLGGDNSQWNISVRFRFHHLPVQSKTWHSFDSYHYTVNELDANQGGPNMVIVLSLWSHFTKEPLDMIRSRLYAIRSAIHRLLRRSPGTRVFVRTGTTREHRGKLALEYYLLSSDWLAYQITEVIREVFREDPDVVLLDTWDMSVCQPGEDNVHPAYQGVLNPLLLEPPVQPCLLNQPLVFDQTTYPNYTEVVVLNRDRLYRKGDVLTVKVVARDKEGRPKTYGGDFFRARLVSSDGSLQASSAGHVTDHCNGTYTVQFPLYWVGDVSIKIQLVHPSEAVKVLHRLRQVPNKRDFNCTFVDVKTENNYTQQCFSSNNPSLPPHQQCDFSKPEANGTWICEKPEKLPCSAITKCRWNPDMSRVLGLVSPEEMKLFQKPYLETELGVDPKEPIRVLETELPTPEHLPACTGNTRESGASLGHWSGKVWKSAVCNVRVFTKEDIRQCLANKIVYLQVVQVGDNNKWNISVRYRFHHFPVQGNPWINFHDLRYIVDELDVTQGGPNTVVVLSLWAHFTAEPLDMIRSRLYAIRGAIHRLLWRSPGTRVFVRTGTTREHKEEKLEYYLLASDWLAYQITEVIRELFRADPDVVVLDTWDMSVCQPGEDYIHPDQTMVDNQLNRLFSHICPS
;
A
#
# COMPACT_ATOMS: atom_id res chain seq x y z
N MET A 1 20.82 -35.25 10.20
CA MET A 1 20.53 -35.42 8.76
C MET A 1 21.07 -34.20 8.04
N GLU A 2 21.93 -34.41 7.05
CA GLU A 2 22.62 -33.34 6.33
C GLU A 2 21.62 -32.40 5.62
N PRO A 3 21.96 -31.12 5.40
CA PRO A 3 21.20 -30.23 4.53
C PRO A 3 20.98 -30.87 3.14
N PRO A 4 19.96 -30.46 2.35
CA PRO A 4 19.82 -30.88 0.96
C PRO A 4 20.95 -30.23 0.12
N VAL A 5 22.18 -30.69 0.35
CA VAL A 5 23.31 -30.46 -0.54
C VAL A 5 23.00 -31.27 -1.79
N GLN A 6 23.12 -30.66 -2.98
CA GLN A 6 23.14 -31.43 -4.22
C GLN A 6 24.16 -32.57 -4.01
N PRO A 7 23.75 -33.85 -4.07
CA PRO A 7 24.59 -34.99 -3.67
C PRO A 7 25.98 -34.98 -4.31
N CYS A 8 26.07 -34.39 -5.50
CA CYS A 8 27.27 -34.22 -6.31
C CYS A 8 28.37 -33.35 -5.67
N LEU A 9 28.06 -32.49 -4.69
CA LEU A 9 29.00 -31.49 -4.15
C LEU A 9 29.72 -31.93 -2.85
N LEU A 10 29.33 -33.06 -2.25
CA LEU A 10 29.78 -33.47 -0.92
C LEU A 10 31.28 -33.84 -0.83
N ASN A 11 31.95 -34.16 -1.95
CA ASN A 11 33.32 -34.72 -1.95
C ASN A 11 34.32 -34.05 -2.92
N GLN A 12 34.06 -32.85 -3.43
CA GLN A 12 34.90 -32.23 -4.46
C GLN A 12 35.61 -30.96 -4.00
N SER A 13 36.93 -30.92 -4.13
CA SER A 13 37.75 -29.71 -3.96
C SER A 13 37.29 -28.58 -4.91
N LEU A 14 37.51 -27.32 -4.50
CA LEU A 14 37.30 -26.14 -5.36
C LEU A 14 38.33 -26.18 -6.50
N LEU A 15 37.93 -26.76 -7.63
CA LEU A 15 38.70 -26.89 -8.84
C LEU A 15 38.20 -25.83 -9.83
N PHE A 16 38.77 -24.62 -9.74
CA PHE A 16 38.48 -23.48 -10.64
C PHE A 16 38.85 -23.73 -12.12
N ASP A 17 39.42 -24.90 -12.43
CA ASP A 17 39.83 -25.28 -13.78
C ASP A 17 38.63 -25.70 -14.66
N GLN A 18 37.53 -26.17 -14.05
CA GLN A 18 36.32 -26.63 -14.74
C GLN A 18 35.08 -25.75 -14.49
N THR A 19 35.23 -24.50 -14.08
CA THR A 19 34.08 -23.61 -13.86
C THR A 19 33.24 -23.45 -15.13
N THR A 20 31.92 -23.65 -15.01
CA THR A 20 30.97 -23.58 -16.13
C THR A 20 31.00 -22.21 -16.79
N TYR A 21 31.30 -22.21 -18.09
CA TYR A 21 31.32 -21.02 -18.92
C TYR A 21 30.08 -21.03 -19.82
N PRO A 22 29.16 -20.06 -19.68
CA PRO A 22 27.85 -20.12 -20.33
C PRO A 22 27.95 -20.08 -21.86
N ASN A 23 28.89 -19.33 -22.44
CA ASN A 23 29.02 -19.22 -23.90
C ASN A 23 29.42 -20.53 -24.59
N TYR A 24 30.00 -21.47 -23.85
CA TYR A 24 30.39 -22.79 -24.37
C TYR A 24 29.51 -23.92 -23.84
N THR A 25 28.58 -23.61 -22.93
CA THR A 25 27.66 -24.60 -22.41
C THR A 25 26.57 -24.84 -23.44
N GLU A 26 26.43 -26.10 -23.88
CA GLU A 26 25.50 -26.47 -24.94
C GLU A 26 24.12 -26.80 -24.38
N VAL A 27 23.08 -26.35 -25.08
CA VAL A 27 21.68 -26.71 -24.78
C VAL A 27 21.10 -27.42 -26.00
N VAL A 28 20.78 -28.69 -25.83
CA VAL A 28 20.31 -29.58 -26.89
C VAL A 28 18.88 -30.03 -26.61
N VAL A 29 17.97 -29.78 -27.53
CA VAL A 29 16.60 -30.29 -27.45
C VAL A 29 16.57 -31.76 -27.87
N LEU A 30 16.22 -32.65 -26.95
CA LEU A 30 16.15 -34.08 -27.25
C LEU A 30 14.89 -34.41 -28.04
N ASN A 31 15.02 -35.17 -29.13
CA ASN A 31 13.93 -35.55 -30.03
C ASN A 31 13.19 -34.35 -30.64
N ARG A 32 13.90 -33.28 -31.02
CA ARG A 32 13.32 -32.04 -31.55
C ARG A 32 12.31 -32.25 -32.68
N ASP A 33 12.61 -33.15 -33.62
CA ASP A 33 11.78 -33.40 -34.81
C ASP A 33 10.53 -34.24 -34.51
N ARG A 34 10.37 -34.69 -33.26
CA ARG A 34 9.15 -35.34 -32.80
C ARG A 34 7.98 -34.36 -32.88
N LEU A 35 6.83 -34.85 -33.31
CA LEU A 35 5.57 -34.14 -33.17
C LEU A 35 5.16 -34.09 -31.70
N TYR A 36 5.20 -32.90 -31.11
CA TYR A 36 4.76 -32.66 -29.75
C TYR A 36 3.28 -32.26 -29.73
N ARG A 37 2.52 -32.84 -28.81
CA ARG A 37 1.12 -32.49 -28.54
C ARG A 37 0.97 -31.89 -27.15
N GLN A 38 -0.10 -31.13 -26.93
CA GLN A 38 -0.44 -30.66 -25.59
C GLN A 38 -0.55 -31.86 -24.62
N GLY A 39 0.11 -31.75 -23.46
CA GLY A 39 0.27 -32.83 -22.47
C GLY A 39 1.59 -33.61 -22.58
N ASP A 40 2.32 -33.49 -23.68
CA ASP A 40 3.67 -34.08 -23.80
C ASP A 40 4.68 -33.39 -22.87
N VAL A 41 5.80 -34.07 -22.62
CA VAL A 41 6.95 -33.51 -21.91
C VAL A 41 8.11 -33.30 -22.88
N LEU A 42 8.50 -32.05 -23.07
CA LEU A 42 9.68 -31.67 -23.83
C LEU A 42 10.93 -31.81 -22.95
N THR A 43 11.94 -32.53 -23.44
CA THR A 43 13.17 -32.78 -22.70
C THR A 43 14.35 -32.08 -23.37
N VAL A 44 15.11 -31.34 -22.58
CA VAL A 44 16.30 -30.60 -23.02
C VAL A 44 17.49 -31.09 -22.22
N LYS A 45 18.62 -31.31 -22.88
CA LYS A 45 19.89 -31.65 -22.25
C LYS A 45 20.80 -30.44 -22.23
N VAL A 46 21.36 -30.13 -21.07
CA VAL A 46 22.41 -29.12 -20.92
C VAL A 46 23.74 -29.83 -20.70
N VAL A 47 24.76 -29.45 -21.45
CA VAL A 47 26.12 -30.01 -21.34
C VAL A 47 27.06 -28.88 -20.93
N ALA A 48 27.43 -28.86 -19.65
CA ALA A 48 28.26 -27.82 -19.08
C ALA A 48 29.72 -27.96 -19.53
N ARG A 49 30.29 -26.85 -20.02
CA ARG A 49 31.68 -26.76 -20.44
C ARG A 49 32.42 -25.65 -19.71
N ASP A 50 33.73 -25.82 -19.55
CA ASP A 50 34.60 -24.78 -19.02
C ASP A 50 34.95 -23.72 -20.08
N LYS A 51 35.73 -22.70 -19.68
CA LYS A 51 36.21 -21.64 -20.59
C LYS A 51 37.14 -22.12 -21.71
N ASN A 52 37.66 -23.34 -21.62
CA ASN A 52 38.51 -23.99 -22.61
C ASN A 52 37.71 -25.03 -23.44
N GLN A 53 36.38 -25.01 -23.35
CA GLN A 53 35.44 -25.91 -24.03
C GLN A 53 35.56 -27.39 -23.59
N ARG A 54 36.20 -27.67 -22.46
CA ARG A 54 36.29 -29.02 -21.90
C ARG A 54 34.99 -29.36 -21.18
N LEU A 55 34.56 -30.61 -21.31
CA LEU A 55 33.39 -31.12 -20.58
C LEU A 55 33.68 -31.10 -19.08
N LYS A 56 32.72 -30.59 -18.30
CA LYS A 56 32.77 -30.75 -16.85
C LYS A 56 32.58 -32.21 -16.49
N THR A 57 33.31 -32.65 -15.47
CA THR A 57 33.17 -34.02 -14.94
C THR A 57 32.25 -34.10 -13.73
N TYR A 58 31.66 -32.98 -13.32
CA TYR A 58 30.85 -32.88 -12.12
C TYR A 58 29.71 -31.87 -12.22
N GLY A 59 28.68 -32.12 -11.41
CA GLY A 59 27.47 -31.29 -11.32
C GLY A 59 27.54 -30.15 -10.31
N GLY A 60 26.38 -29.67 -9.86
CA GLY A 60 26.22 -28.66 -8.83
C GLY A 60 25.98 -27.23 -9.36
N ASP A 61 25.89 -27.05 -10.67
CA ASP A 61 25.48 -25.78 -11.27
C ASP A 61 23.99 -25.52 -10.99
N PHE A 62 23.65 -24.26 -10.72
CA PHE A 62 22.28 -23.84 -10.48
C PHE A 62 21.70 -23.15 -11.70
N PHE A 63 20.78 -23.85 -12.38
CA PHE A 63 20.07 -23.35 -13.54
C PHE A 63 18.63 -22.93 -13.22
N ARG A 64 18.16 -21.92 -13.94
CA ARG A 64 16.73 -21.62 -14.10
C ARG A 64 16.30 -21.96 -15.49
N ALA A 65 15.12 -22.55 -15.60
CA ALA A 65 14.56 -22.95 -16.87
C ALA A 65 13.11 -22.48 -16.96
N ARG A 66 12.76 -21.80 -18.05
CA ARG A 66 11.39 -21.42 -18.36
C ARG A 66 11.06 -21.68 -19.83
N LEU A 67 9.84 -22.11 -20.08
CA LEU A 67 9.24 -22.20 -21.41
C LEU A 67 8.34 -21.00 -21.60
N VAL A 68 8.40 -20.35 -22.76
CA VAL A 68 7.62 -19.15 -23.07
C VAL A 68 6.91 -19.34 -24.40
N SER A 69 5.66 -18.91 -24.49
CA SER A 69 4.91 -18.87 -25.74
C SER A 69 5.59 -17.92 -26.75
N SER A 70 5.76 -18.39 -27.98
CA SER A 70 6.17 -17.53 -29.09
C SER A 70 5.06 -16.56 -29.51
N ASP A 71 3.80 -16.90 -29.24
CA ASP A 71 2.68 -15.97 -29.34
C ASP A 71 2.57 -15.13 -28.05
N ARG A 72 2.84 -13.83 -28.19
CA ARG A 72 2.76 -12.86 -27.09
C ARG A 72 1.34 -12.62 -26.59
N SER A 73 0.32 -12.89 -27.41
CA SER A 73 -1.08 -12.70 -27.04
C SER A 73 -1.51 -13.64 -25.89
N LEU A 74 -0.98 -14.86 -25.88
CA LEU A 74 -1.26 -15.87 -24.86
C LEU A 74 -0.66 -15.52 -23.49
N GLN A 75 0.41 -14.72 -23.46
CA GLN A 75 1.18 -14.40 -22.24
C GLN A 75 1.47 -15.66 -21.41
N ALA A 76 1.79 -16.77 -22.09
CA ALA A 76 1.92 -18.08 -21.47
C ALA A 76 3.38 -18.45 -21.18
N SER A 77 3.61 -19.01 -20.00
CA SER A 77 4.93 -19.45 -19.55
C SER A 77 4.84 -20.53 -18.47
N SER A 78 5.83 -21.42 -18.44
CA SER A 78 5.95 -22.48 -17.42
C SER A 78 7.40 -22.66 -16.97
N ALA A 79 7.61 -23.20 -15.77
CA ALA A 79 8.94 -23.53 -15.26
C ALA A 79 9.38 -24.92 -15.77
N GLY A 80 10.68 -25.08 -16.01
CA GLY A 80 11.29 -26.37 -16.34
C GLY A 80 11.87 -27.05 -15.10
N HIS A 81 11.65 -28.36 -14.96
CA HIS A 81 12.26 -29.15 -13.91
C HIS A 81 13.70 -29.53 -14.29
N VAL A 82 14.68 -29.07 -13.51
CA VAL A 82 16.11 -29.32 -13.76
C VAL A 82 16.58 -30.50 -12.91
N THR A 83 17.12 -31.53 -13.56
CA THR A 83 17.78 -32.68 -12.94
C THR A 83 19.27 -32.62 -13.23
N ASP A 84 20.09 -32.67 -12.18
CA ASP A 84 21.54 -32.73 -12.25
C ASP A 84 22.01 -34.19 -12.21
N HIS A 85 22.77 -34.62 -13.22
CA HIS A 85 23.29 -36.00 -13.31
C HIS A 85 24.66 -36.18 -12.64
N CYS A 86 25.12 -35.16 -11.89
CA CYS A 86 26.38 -35.14 -11.15
C CYS A 86 27.65 -35.32 -12.01
N ASN A 87 27.56 -35.21 -13.32
CA ASN A 87 28.66 -35.48 -14.25
C ASN A 87 28.91 -34.35 -15.26
N GLY A 88 28.43 -33.14 -14.95
CA GLY A 88 28.49 -31.98 -15.86
C GLY A 88 27.36 -31.93 -16.89
N THR A 89 26.44 -32.90 -16.88
CA THR A 89 25.23 -32.87 -17.71
C THR A 89 23.98 -32.72 -16.86
N TYR A 90 22.97 -32.06 -17.43
CA TYR A 90 21.69 -31.79 -16.79
C TYR A 90 20.57 -32.10 -17.77
N THR A 91 19.44 -32.56 -17.26
CA THR A 91 18.20 -32.68 -18.03
C THR A 91 17.20 -31.66 -17.52
N VAL A 92 16.52 -30.98 -18.43
CA VAL A 92 15.43 -30.06 -18.15
C VAL A 92 14.16 -30.58 -18.80
N GLN A 93 13.12 -30.78 -18.01
CA GLN A 93 11.83 -31.27 -18.47
C GLN A 93 10.78 -30.16 -18.42
N PHE A 94 10.11 -29.92 -19.55
CA PHE A 94 9.04 -28.95 -19.69
C PHE A 94 7.74 -29.65 -20.07
N PRO A 95 6.76 -29.74 -19.14
CA PRO A 95 5.40 -30.11 -19.50
C PRO A 95 4.80 -29.07 -20.46
N LEU A 96 4.19 -29.53 -21.55
CA LEU A 96 3.63 -28.68 -22.60
C LEU A 96 2.15 -28.41 -22.35
N TYR A 97 1.84 -27.22 -21.83
CA TYR A 97 0.50 -26.87 -21.36
C TYR A 97 -0.40 -26.20 -22.42
N TRP A 98 0.15 -25.64 -23.50
CA TRP A 98 -0.60 -24.91 -24.52
C TRP A 98 -0.15 -25.28 -25.94
N VAL A 99 -1.05 -25.07 -26.90
CA VAL A 99 -0.83 -25.27 -28.34
C VAL A 99 -0.12 -24.05 -28.93
N GLY A 100 0.72 -24.26 -29.95
CA GLY A 100 1.42 -23.20 -30.67
C GLY A 100 2.94 -23.29 -30.54
N GLY A 101 3.63 -22.21 -30.94
CA GLY A 101 5.09 -22.12 -30.86
C GLY A 101 5.56 -21.91 -29.43
N VAL A 102 6.59 -22.65 -29.01
CA VAL A 102 7.25 -22.48 -27.71
C VAL A 102 8.74 -22.20 -27.86
N SER A 103 9.26 -21.37 -26.96
CA SER A 103 10.68 -20.98 -26.88
C SER A 103 11.25 -21.33 -25.52
N ILE A 104 12.40 -22.00 -25.52
CA ILE A 104 13.11 -22.42 -24.30
C ILE A 104 14.04 -21.30 -23.85
N LYS A 105 14.07 -21.04 -22.53
CA LYS A 105 14.96 -20.08 -21.90
C LYS A 105 15.63 -20.74 -20.71
N ILE A 106 16.94 -20.98 -20.80
CA ILE A 106 17.74 -21.55 -19.71
C ILE A 106 18.78 -20.50 -19.29
N GLN A 107 18.88 -20.25 -17.98
CA GLN A 107 19.79 -19.29 -17.40
C GLN A 107 20.71 -20.01 -16.41
N LEU A 108 22.02 -19.86 -16.59
CA LEU A 108 23.00 -20.18 -15.55
C LEU A 108 22.94 -19.10 -14.49
N VAL A 109 22.39 -19.43 -13.32
CA VAL A 109 22.31 -18.49 -12.20
C VAL A 109 23.64 -18.46 -11.46
N HIS A 110 24.15 -19.64 -11.08
CA HIS A 110 25.45 -19.80 -10.43
C HIS A 110 26.15 -21.07 -10.91
N PRO A 111 27.45 -21.02 -11.28
CA PRO A 111 28.22 -22.23 -11.50
C PRO A 111 28.43 -22.98 -10.17
N SER A 112 28.73 -24.28 -10.25
CA SER A 112 29.00 -25.15 -9.09
C SER A 112 30.04 -24.58 -8.13
N ASP A 113 31.05 -23.89 -8.64
CA ASP A 113 32.11 -23.25 -7.88
C ASP A 113 31.56 -22.10 -7.03
N ALA A 114 30.67 -21.29 -7.60
CA ALA A 114 29.98 -20.22 -6.89
C ALA A 114 29.06 -20.81 -5.81
N VAL A 115 28.36 -21.91 -6.14
CA VAL A 115 27.52 -22.64 -5.18
C VAL A 115 28.34 -23.14 -3.98
N LYS A 116 29.55 -23.67 -4.19
CA LYS A 116 30.47 -24.06 -3.11
C LYS A 116 30.86 -22.87 -2.23
N VAL A 117 31.12 -21.70 -2.83
CA VAL A 117 31.38 -20.46 -2.07
C VAL A 117 30.17 -20.08 -1.22
N LEU A 118 28.96 -20.09 -1.80
CA LEU A 118 27.72 -19.79 -1.07
C LEU A 118 27.47 -20.78 0.09
N GLN A 119 27.72 -22.07 -0.13
CA GLN A 119 27.64 -23.11 0.90
C GLN A 119 28.60 -22.82 2.06
N ARG A 120 29.88 -22.58 1.76
CA ARG A 120 30.89 -22.23 2.76
C ARG A 120 30.47 -21.00 3.57
N LEU A 121 30.09 -19.92 2.88
CA LEU A 121 29.67 -18.67 3.52
C LEU A 121 28.44 -18.85 4.40
N ARG A 122 27.49 -19.70 4.00
CA ARG A 122 26.29 -19.97 4.80
C ARG A 122 26.63 -20.56 6.16
N GLN A 123 27.65 -21.42 6.24
CA GLN A 123 28.08 -22.07 7.47
C GLN A 123 28.87 -21.17 8.42
N ILE A 124 29.33 -20.00 7.98
CA ILE A 124 30.07 -19.07 8.85
C ILE A 124 29.10 -18.52 9.92
N PRO A 125 29.34 -18.82 11.22
CA PRO A 125 28.51 -18.32 12.31
C PRO A 125 28.75 -16.83 12.49
N ASN A 126 27.75 -16.11 13.00
CA ASN A 126 27.89 -14.69 13.38
C ASN A 126 28.44 -13.77 12.28
N LYS A 127 28.34 -14.18 10.99
CA LYS A 127 28.75 -13.36 9.83
C LYS A 127 27.95 -12.07 9.70
N ARG A 128 26.83 -11.95 10.44
CA ARG A 128 26.03 -10.75 10.60
C ARG A 128 26.01 -10.29 12.04
N VAL A 129 25.94 -8.97 12.21
CA VAL A 129 25.88 -8.31 13.50
C VAL A 129 24.57 -7.55 13.60
N PHE A 130 23.86 -7.76 14.70
CA PHE A 130 22.73 -6.93 15.11
C PHE A 130 23.18 -6.02 16.24
N TYR A 131 22.59 -4.83 16.32
CA TYR A 131 22.81 -3.95 17.45
C TYR A 131 21.53 -3.84 18.27
N CYS A 132 21.65 -4.05 19.57
CA CYS A 132 20.57 -3.84 20.52
C CYS A 132 20.97 -2.78 21.55
N LYS A 133 20.01 -1.93 21.90
CA LYS A 133 20.16 -0.88 22.91
C LYS A 133 19.71 -1.38 24.27
N PHE A 134 20.54 -1.13 25.27
CA PHE A 134 20.25 -1.36 26.68
C PHE A 134 20.11 0.00 27.36
N ALA A 135 19.03 0.22 28.11
CA ALA A 135 18.78 1.47 28.80
C ALA A 135 18.02 1.25 30.11
N ASP A 136 18.43 1.96 31.16
CA ASP A 136 17.68 2.02 32.42
C ASP A 136 16.46 2.95 32.25
N GLY A 137 15.26 2.41 32.49
CA GLY A 137 14.00 3.13 32.33
C GLY A 137 13.81 4.31 33.28
N LYS A 138 14.64 4.44 34.34
CA LYS A 138 14.50 5.47 35.38
C LYS A 138 15.31 6.75 35.14
N THR A 139 16.29 6.77 34.23
CA THR A 139 17.21 7.93 34.08
C THR A 139 17.38 8.38 32.62
N LYS A 140 17.15 9.68 32.35
CA LYS A 140 17.30 10.29 31.01
C LYS A 140 18.76 10.56 30.59
N SER A 141 19.75 10.13 31.37
CA SER A 141 21.18 10.38 31.15
C SER A 141 21.74 9.62 29.94
N LYS A 142 22.70 10.20 29.21
CA LYS A 142 23.49 9.48 28.18
C LYS A 142 24.44 8.44 28.78
N LYS A 143 24.79 8.55 30.08
CA LYS A 143 25.67 7.62 30.79
C LYS A 143 24.98 6.30 31.20
N SER A 144 23.66 6.18 31.01
CA SER A 144 22.85 4.98 31.35
C SER A 144 22.34 4.20 30.13
N LYS A 145 22.94 4.41 28.95
CA LYS A 145 22.57 3.71 27.70
C LYS A 145 23.80 3.04 27.09
N SER A 146 23.67 1.77 26.73
CA SER A 146 24.70 1.04 25.99
C SER A 146 24.14 0.45 24.70
N THR A 147 24.99 0.25 23.69
CA THR A 147 24.64 -0.46 22.46
C THR A 147 25.57 -1.64 22.32
N GLN A 148 25.01 -2.84 22.30
CA GLN A 148 25.76 -4.09 22.27
C GLN A 148 25.55 -4.83 20.97
N GLN A 149 26.53 -5.62 20.56
CA GLN A 149 26.38 -6.56 19.45
C GLN A 149 25.55 -7.75 19.87
N CYS A 150 24.70 -8.23 18.97
CA CYS A 150 23.88 -9.41 19.15
C CYS A 150 23.92 -10.30 17.91
N PHE A 151 23.69 -11.58 18.14
CA PHE A 151 23.89 -12.65 17.18
C PHE A 151 22.75 -13.67 17.25
N SER A 152 22.40 -14.22 16.09
CA SER A 152 21.40 -15.28 15.91
C SER A 152 21.94 -16.70 16.17
N SER A 153 23.24 -16.82 16.46
CA SER A 153 23.90 -18.07 16.80
C SER A 153 24.84 -17.87 18.00
N ASN A 154 25.23 -18.97 18.66
CA ASN A 154 26.20 -18.93 19.73
C ASN A 154 27.51 -18.29 19.25
N ASN A 155 28.15 -17.50 20.12
CA ASN A 155 29.47 -16.94 19.87
C ASN A 155 30.47 -17.60 20.82
N PRO A 156 31.24 -18.62 20.37
CA PRO A 156 32.20 -19.33 21.22
C PRO A 156 33.26 -18.40 21.82
N SER A 157 33.54 -17.27 21.16
CA SER A 157 34.52 -16.28 21.60
C SER A 157 34.00 -15.39 22.75
N LEU A 158 32.70 -15.46 23.09
CA LEU A 158 32.10 -14.67 24.15
C LEU A 158 31.78 -15.58 25.35
N PRO A 159 32.50 -15.45 26.49
CA PRO A 159 32.29 -16.35 27.63
C PRO A 159 30.93 -16.12 28.32
N PRO A 160 30.34 -17.13 28.99
CA PRO A 160 28.97 -17.07 29.53
C PRO A 160 28.68 -15.90 30.48
N HIS A 161 29.66 -15.43 31.24
CA HIS A 161 29.49 -14.30 32.17
C HIS A 161 29.44 -12.93 31.46
N ARG A 162 29.86 -12.87 30.19
CA ARG A 162 29.89 -11.65 29.34
C ARG A 162 28.77 -11.63 28.31
N GLN A 163 27.80 -12.53 28.40
CA GLN A 163 26.68 -12.58 27.46
C GLN A 163 25.33 -12.41 28.16
N CYS A 164 24.39 -11.84 27.41
CA CYS A 164 22.97 -11.84 27.70
C CYS A 164 22.32 -12.83 26.75
N ASP A 165 21.82 -13.93 27.31
CA ASP A 165 21.13 -14.98 26.56
C ASP A 165 19.62 -14.72 26.56
N PHE A 166 19.07 -14.44 25.38
CA PHE A 166 17.63 -14.28 25.14
C PHE A 166 17.07 -15.43 24.31
N SER A 167 17.79 -16.56 24.25
CA SER A 167 17.38 -17.74 23.51
C SER A 167 16.10 -18.34 24.12
N LYS A 168 15.27 -18.92 23.25
CA LYS A 168 14.02 -19.60 23.58
C LYS A 168 14.13 -21.05 23.10
N PRO A 169 14.53 -21.99 23.99
CA PRO A 169 14.69 -23.40 23.64
C PRO A 169 13.43 -24.01 23.02
N GLU A 170 12.25 -23.66 23.52
CA GLU A 170 10.95 -24.14 23.04
C GLU A 170 10.65 -23.76 21.58
N ALA A 171 11.26 -22.67 21.08
CA ALA A 171 11.11 -22.20 19.72
C ALA A 171 12.33 -22.51 18.83
N ASN A 172 13.30 -23.27 19.34
CA ASN A 172 14.62 -23.49 18.72
C ASN A 172 15.26 -22.16 18.25
N GLY A 173 15.09 -21.12 19.06
CA GLY A 173 15.48 -19.76 18.74
C GLY A 173 16.66 -19.30 19.57
N THR A 174 17.82 -19.10 18.93
CA THR A 174 19.00 -18.53 19.59
C THR A 174 19.06 -17.02 19.40
N TRP A 175 19.28 -16.27 20.48
CA TRP A 175 19.57 -14.84 20.42
C TRP A 175 20.47 -14.42 21.57
N ILE A 176 21.74 -14.11 21.27
CA ILE A 176 22.75 -13.80 22.27
C ILE A 176 23.31 -12.41 22.01
N CYS A 177 23.35 -11.58 23.05
CA CYS A 177 23.93 -10.25 23.03
C CYS A 177 25.17 -10.19 23.93
N GLU A 178 26.11 -9.30 23.62
CA GLU A 178 27.17 -8.93 24.57
C GLU A 178 26.55 -8.25 25.79
N LYS A 179 27.03 -8.58 26.99
CA LYS A 179 26.55 -8.00 28.24
C LYS A 179 27.12 -6.58 28.43
N PRO A 180 26.27 -5.56 28.65
CA PRO A 180 26.76 -4.23 29.03
C PRO A 180 27.50 -4.25 30.37
N GLU A 181 28.54 -3.42 30.53
CA GLU A 181 29.33 -3.37 31.78
C GLU A 181 28.51 -2.92 32.99
N LYS A 182 27.54 -2.01 32.79
CA LYS A 182 26.83 -1.29 33.87
C LYS A 182 25.32 -1.53 33.89
N LEU A 183 24.77 -2.30 32.95
CA LEU A 183 23.33 -2.51 32.81
C LEU A 183 22.99 -4.01 32.82
N PRO A 184 21.88 -4.40 33.47
CA PRO A 184 21.42 -5.79 33.43
C PRO A 184 20.91 -6.15 32.03
N CYS A 185 20.86 -7.45 31.72
CA CYS A 185 20.35 -7.94 30.44
C CYS A 185 18.88 -7.59 30.20
N SER A 186 18.08 -7.51 31.27
CA SER A 186 16.68 -7.08 31.21
C SER A 186 16.48 -5.63 30.73
N ALA A 187 17.54 -4.82 30.67
CA ALA A 187 17.49 -3.45 30.19
C ALA A 187 17.46 -3.35 28.65
N ILE A 188 17.42 -4.46 27.91
CA ILE A 188 17.28 -4.44 26.46
C ILE A 188 15.98 -3.74 26.07
N THR A 189 16.03 -2.87 25.06
CA THR A 189 14.86 -2.05 24.67
C THR A 189 14.51 -2.21 23.20
N LYS A 190 15.50 -2.08 22.32
CA LYS A 190 15.27 -2.10 20.87
C LYS A 190 16.47 -2.62 20.11
N CYS A 191 16.21 -3.30 19.01
CA CYS A 191 17.22 -3.88 18.14
C CYS A 191 17.06 -3.40 16.70
N LYS A 192 18.17 -3.34 15.98
CA LYS A 192 18.18 -3.13 14.53
C LYS A 192 19.28 -3.96 13.87
N TRP A 193 19.12 -4.18 12.58
CA TRP A 193 20.18 -4.78 11.77
C TRP A 193 21.24 -3.74 11.40
N TYR A 194 22.52 -4.15 11.45
CA TYR A 194 23.62 -3.32 10.99
C TYR A 194 23.88 -3.54 9.49
N TYR A 195 23.31 -2.67 8.64
CA TYR A 195 23.46 -2.75 7.18
C TYR A 195 24.92 -2.72 6.71
N LYS A 196 25.77 -1.89 7.33
CA LYS A 196 27.22 -1.83 7.00
C LYS A 196 27.97 -3.12 7.35
N GLY A 197 27.39 -4.01 8.16
CA GLY A 197 27.96 -5.33 8.46
C GLY A 197 27.85 -6.32 7.29
N ILE A 198 27.10 -5.99 6.24
CA ILE A 198 26.98 -6.84 5.05
C ILE A 198 28.33 -7.02 4.33
N THR A 199 29.20 -6.01 4.35
CA THR A 199 30.53 -6.04 3.74
C THR A 199 31.49 -6.99 4.44
N ARG A 200 31.21 -7.42 5.68
CA ARG A 200 32.02 -8.41 6.41
C ARG A 200 32.12 -9.72 5.64
N VAL A 201 31.10 -10.06 4.85
CA VAL A 201 31.10 -11.27 4.02
C VAL A 201 32.22 -11.24 2.97
N LEU A 202 32.59 -10.05 2.47
CA LEU A 202 33.64 -9.90 1.47
C LEU A 202 35.02 -10.29 2.00
N GLY A 203 35.23 -10.22 3.33
CA GLY A 203 36.47 -10.67 3.96
C GLY A 203 36.63 -12.19 3.98
N PHE A 204 35.56 -12.95 3.70
CA PHE A 204 35.59 -14.42 3.64
C PHE A 204 35.63 -14.97 2.20
N VAL A 205 35.85 -14.09 1.22
CA VAL A 205 35.84 -14.42 -0.21
C VAL A 205 37.09 -13.84 -0.87
N SER A 206 37.87 -14.70 -1.52
CA SER A 206 39.07 -14.31 -2.27
C SER A 206 38.70 -13.59 -3.57
N GLU A 207 39.60 -12.77 -4.13
CA GLU A 207 39.36 -12.08 -5.41
C GLU A 207 39.03 -13.04 -6.57
N ALA A 208 39.58 -14.26 -6.57
CA ALA A 208 39.24 -15.28 -7.56
C ALA A 208 37.77 -15.75 -7.44
N GLU A 209 37.28 -15.91 -6.22
CA GLU A 209 35.90 -16.31 -5.95
C GLU A 209 34.90 -15.18 -6.26
N LYS A 210 35.29 -13.92 -6.05
CA LYS A 210 34.44 -12.76 -6.38
C LYS A 210 34.07 -12.74 -7.87
N LYS A 211 35.02 -13.11 -8.75
CA LYS A 211 34.80 -13.19 -10.21
C LYS A 211 33.71 -14.18 -10.62
N LEU A 212 33.39 -15.17 -9.79
CA LEU A 212 32.31 -16.12 -10.06
C LEU A 212 30.90 -15.48 -9.96
N PHE A 213 30.80 -14.30 -9.33
CA PHE A 213 29.58 -13.53 -9.16
C PHE A 213 29.56 -12.29 -10.05
N GLU A 214 30.25 -12.36 -11.18
CA GLU A 214 30.31 -11.32 -12.21
C GLU A 214 29.98 -11.94 -13.58
N LYS A 215 29.66 -11.10 -14.57
CA LYS A 215 29.49 -11.58 -15.95
C LYS A 215 30.83 -12.15 -16.48
N PRO A 216 30.82 -13.27 -17.21
CA PRO A 216 29.65 -14.00 -17.70
C PRO A 216 29.09 -15.06 -16.74
N TYR A 217 29.75 -15.39 -15.64
CA TYR A 217 29.37 -16.51 -14.75
C TYR A 217 28.05 -16.31 -13.97
N LEU A 218 27.57 -15.07 -13.88
CA LEU A 218 26.37 -14.72 -13.12
C LEU A 218 25.17 -14.41 -14.02
N GLU A 219 24.04 -15.09 -13.77
CA GLU A 219 22.72 -14.82 -14.38
C GLU A 219 22.73 -14.73 -15.92
N THR A 220 23.47 -15.60 -16.59
CA THR A 220 23.63 -15.57 -18.04
C THR A 220 22.70 -16.56 -18.72
N GLU A 221 21.91 -16.07 -19.68
CA GLU A 221 21.05 -16.90 -20.52
C GLU A 221 21.92 -17.70 -21.51
N LEU A 222 21.66 -18.99 -21.60
CA LEU A 222 22.36 -19.89 -22.51
C LEU A 222 21.73 -19.83 -23.90
N GLU A 223 22.56 -19.98 -24.93
CA GLU A 223 22.06 -20.13 -26.28
C GLU A 223 21.43 -21.52 -26.48
N VAL A 224 20.22 -21.55 -27.03
CA VAL A 224 19.50 -22.77 -27.37
C VAL A 224 19.60 -22.98 -28.87
N ASP A 225 20.09 -24.15 -29.28
CA ASP A 225 20.27 -24.51 -30.69
C ASP A 225 19.35 -25.70 -31.07
N PRO A 226 18.60 -25.62 -32.19
CA PRO A 226 18.41 -24.45 -33.05
C PRO A 226 17.32 -23.49 -32.55
N LYS A 227 17.46 -22.22 -32.97
CA LYS A 227 16.70 -21.06 -32.43
C LYS A 227 15.23 -21.06 -32.83
N GLU A 228 14.80 -21.90 -33.78
CA GLU A 228 13.40 -21.91 -34.18
C GLU A 228 12.50 -22.41 -33.04
N PRO A 229 11.29 -21.85 -32.89
CA PRO A 229 10.32 -22.35 -31.94
C PRO A 229 9.91 -23.79 -32.23
N ILE A 230 9.69 -24.56 -31.16
CA ILE A 230 9.09 -25.91 -31.26
C ILE A 230 7.58 -25.73 -31.37
N ARG A 231 6.95 -26.43 -32.32
CA ARG A 231 5.49 -26.38 -32.50
C ARG A 231 4.81 -27.47 -31.68
N VAL A 232 3.87 -27.06 -30.85
CA VAL A 232 2.99 -27.94 -30.07
C VAL A 232 1.63 -28.00 -30.76
N LEU A 233 1.16 -29.21 -31.05
CA LEU A 233 -0.11 -29.49 -31.72
C LEU A 233 -1.22 -29.80 -30.71
N GLU A 234 -2.46 -29.75 -31.19
CA GLU A 234 -3.62 -30.23 -30.44
C GLU A 234 -3.53 -31.75 -30.19
N THR A 235 -4.04 -32.16 -29.03
CA THR A 235 -4.13 -33.57 -28.65
C THR A 235 -5.39 -34.18 -29.26
N GLU A 236 -5.29 -35.38 -29.83
CA GLU A 236 -6.43 -36.10 -30.46
C GLU A 236 -7.33 -36.81 -29.46
N LEU A 237 -6.87 -36.96 -28.21
CA LEU A 237 -7.62 -37.55 -27.11
C LEU A 237 -8.44 -36.48 -26.39
N PRO A 238 -9.63 -36.80 -25.83
CA PRO A 238 -10.34 -35.87 -24.96
C PRO A 238 -9.39 -35.46 -23.83
N THR A 239 -9.23 -34.16 -23.61
CA THR A 239 -8.57 -33.65 -22.40
C THR A 239 -9.30 -34.24 -21.20
N PRO A 240 -8.60 -34.76 -20.17
CA PRO A 240 -9.26 -35.34 -19.00
C PRO A 240 -10.33 -34.39 -18.46
N GLU A 241 -11.54 -34.92 -18.26
CA GLU A 241 -12.67 -34.22 -17.68
C GLU A 241 -12.23 -33.49 -16.40
N HIS A 242 -12.40 -32.17 -16.42
CA HIS A 242 -12.37 -31.25 -15.27
C HIS A 242 -11.47 -31.67 -14.09
N LEU A 243 -10.27 -31.07 -13.99
CA LEU A 243 -9.47 -31.11 -12.77
C LEU A 243 -10.36 -30.82 -11.54
N PRO A 244 -10.20 -31.56 -10.42
CA PRO A 244 -11.00 -31.33 -9.24
C PRO A 244 -10.79 -29.90 -8.72
N ALA A 245 -11.82 -29.31 -8.11
CA ALA A 245 -11.66 -28.02 -7.44
C ALA A 245 -10.59 -28.12 -6.35
N CYS A 246 -9.77 -27.09 -6.18
CA CYS A 246 -8.79 -27.08 -5.10
C CYS A 246 -9.51 -27.03 -3.74
N THR A 247 -9.30 -28.05 -2.91
CA THR A 247 -9.97 -28.27 -1.61
C THR A 247 -9.08 -27.96 -0.40
N GLY A 248 -7.78 -27.73 -0.63
CA GLY A 248 -6.80 -27.49 0.43
C GLY A 248 -6.45 -28.75 1.21
N ASN A 249 -6.51 -29.94 0.58
CA ASN A 249 -6.05 -31.19 1.18
C ASN A 249 -4.56 -31.41 0.88
N ALA A 250 -3.81 -32.05 1.77
CA ALA A 250 -2.37 -32.27 1.58
C ALA A 250 -1.96 -33.10 0.35
N ARG A 251 -2.91 -33.78 -0.33
CA ARG A 251 -2.66 -34.39 -1.64
C ARG A 251 -2.42 -33.35 -2.76
N GLU A 252 -2.74 -32.07 -2.50
CA GLU A 252 -2.45 -30.93 -3.38
C GLU A 252 -1.03 -30.37 -3.16
N SER A 253 -0.24 -30.94 -2.23
CA SER A 253 1.15 -30.59 -1.90
C SER A 253 2.16 -30.98 -3.00
N GLY A 254 1.87 -30.57 -4.24
CA GLY A 254 2.74 -30.57 -5.43
C GLY A 254 2.45 -29.35 -6.33
N ALA A 255 1.77 -28.33 -5.78
CA ALA A 255 1.12 -27.22 -6.47
C ALA A 255 2.02 -26.27 -7.27
N SER A 256 3.34 -26.50 -7.32
CA SER A 256 4.22 -25.72 -8.18
C SER A 256 4.06 -26.07 -9.67
N LEU A 257 3.49 -27.23 -9.99
CA LEU A 257 3.20 -27.63 -11.36
C LEU A 257 2.01 -26.83 -11.93
N GLY A 258 2.30 -26.03 -12.95
CA GLY A 258 1.33 -25.22 -13.65
C GLY A 258 1.99 -24.30 -14.66
N HIS A 259 1.21 -23.36 -15.16
CA HIS A 259 1.66 -22.35 -16.11
C HIS A 259 0.92 -21.03 -15.91
N TRP A 260 1.54 -19.93 -16.31
CA TRP A 260 0.85 -18.67 -16.54
C TRP A 260 0.15 -18.72 -17.90
N SER A 261 -1.04 -18.12 -17.97
CA SER A 261 -1.74 -17.81 -19.21
C SER A 261 -2.62 -16.60 -18.97
N GLY A 262 -2.51 -15.56 -19.82
CA GLY A 262 -3.29 -14.32 -19.66
C GLY A 262 -3.16 -13.68 -18.26
N LYS A 263 -1.96 -13.73 -17.65
CA LYS A 263 -1.66 -13.28 -16.27
C LYS A 263 -2.35 -14.05 -15.14
N VAL A 264 -2.93 -15.21 -15.42
CA VAL A 264 -3.54 -16.10 -14.43
C VAL A 264 -2.70 -17.37 -14.32
N TRP A 265 -2.43 -17.81 -13.10
CA TRP A 265 -1.81 -19.11 -12.87
C TRP A 265 -2.83 -20.23 -13.04
N LYS A 266 -2.51 -21.19 -13.90
CA LYS A 266 -3.28 -22.40 -14.14
C LYS A 266 -2.51 -23.57 -13.54
N SER A 267 -3.04 -24.17 -12.47
CA SER A 267 -2.44 -25.34 -11.84
C SER A 267 -2.68 -26.59 -12.68
N ALA A 268 -1.70 -27.48 -12.72
CA ALA A 268 -1.81 -28.81 -13.32
C ALA A 268 -2.44 -29.85 -12.36
N VAL A 269 -2.64 -29.50 -11.09
CA VAL A 269 -3.07 -30.43 -10.03
C VAL A 269 -4.55 -30.28 -9.70
N CYS A 270 -5.05 -29.04 -9.68
CA CYS A 270 -6.44 -28.75 -9.35
C CYS A 270 -6.94 -27.50 -10.09
N ASN A 271 -8.25 -27.36 -10.20
CA ASN A 271 -8.87 -26.20 -10.84
C ASN A 271 -8.87 -24.99 -9.87
N VAL A 272 -7.93 -24.08 -10.08
CA VAL A 272 -7.82 -22.83 -9.31
C VAL A 272 -8.92 -21.87 -9.76
N ARG A 273 -9.85 -21.58 -8.85
CA ARG A 273 -10.86 -20.54 -9.07
C ARG A 273 -10.19 -19.17 -9.10
N VAL A 274 -10.45 -18.39 -10.15
CA VAL A 274 -10.09 -16.97 -10.20
C VAL A 274 -11.17 -16.22 -9.44
N PHE A 275 -10.82 -15.74 -8.25
CA PHE A 275 -11.76 -14.99 -7.43
C PHE A 275 -11.88 -13.54 -7.90
N THR A 276 -13.11 -13.05 -8.05
CA THR A 276 -13.39 -11.62 -8.07
C THR A 276 -13.26 -11.04 -6.66
N LYS A 277 -13.17 -9.70 -6.54
CA LYS A 277 -13.17 -9.04 -5.22
C LYS A 277 -14.36 -9.46 -4.35
N GLU A 278 -15.52 -9.63 -4.97
CA GLU A 278 -16.76 -10.04 -4.30
C GLU A 278 -16.71 -11.51 -3.85
N ASP A 279 -16.14 -12.40 -4.67
CA ASP A 279 -15.93 -13.80 -4.27
C ASP A 279 -14.99 -13.90 -3.07
N ILE A 280 -13.91 -13.10 -3.03
CA ILE A 280 -12.96 -13.07 -1.90
C ILE A 280 -13.69 -12.59 -0.64
N ARG A 281 -14.51 -11.54 -0.77
CA ARG A 281 -15.32 -11.01 0.33
C ARG A 281 -16.24 -12.07 0.92
N GLN A 282 -16.99 -12.79 0.07
CA GLN A 282 -17.90 -13.84 0.51
C GLN A 282 -17.15 -15.02 1.13
N CYS A 283 -16.02 -15.42 0.54
CA CYS A 283 -15.20 -16.53 1.04
C CYS A 283 -14.61 -16.27 2.43
N LEU A 284 -14.17 -15.04 2.69
CA LEU A 284 -13.49 -14.67 3.94
C LEU A 284 -14.43 -14.11 5.01
N ALA A 285 -15.68 -13.79 4.68
CA ALA A 285 -16.65 -13.25 5.64
C ALA A 285 -16.69 -14.08 6.94
N ASN A 286 -16.63 -13.39 8.09
CA ASN A 286 -16.62 -13.96 9.44
C ASN A 286 -15.39 -14.84 9.77
N LYS A 287 -14.33 -14.80 8.95
CA LYS A 287 -13.07 -15.49 9.22
C LYS A 287 -12.04 -14.57 9.87
N THR A 288 -11.18 -15.15 10.70
CA THR A 288 -9.97 -14.49 11.20
C THR A 288 -8.77 -15.04 10.42
N VAL A 289 -8.08 -14.17 9.69
CA VAL A 289 -6.90 -14.53 8.91
C VAL A 289 -5.65 -14.03 9.63
N TYR A 290 -4.88 -14.95 10.19
CA TYR A 290 -3.58 -14.66 10.78
C TYR A 290 -2.50 -14.79 9.71
N MET A 291 -1.74 -13.73 9.45
CA MET A 291 -0.67 -13.73 8.45
C MET A 291 0.67 -13.35 9.08
N GLN A 292 1.67 -14.20 8.89
CA GLN A 292 3.05 -13.88 9.24
C GLN A 292 3.75 -13.21 8.05
N ALA A 293 3.73 -11.88 7.99
CA ALA A 293 4.36 -11.08 6.93
C ALA A 293 4.68 -9.64 7.41
N TYR A 294 5.67 -8.99 6.80
CA TYR A 294 5.83 -7.53 6.90
C TYR A 294 4.76 -6.92 6.02
N LEU A 295 3.72 -6.34 6.63
CA LEU A 295 2.88 -5.24 6.17
C LEU A 295 1.70 -5.16 7.15
N GLY A 296 1.64 -4.09 7.95
CA GLY A 296 0.56 -3.89 8.91
C GLY A 296 -0.69 -3.34 8.22
N GLY A 297 -1.84 -3.93 8.52
CA GLY A 297 -3.16 -3.43 8.16
C GLY A 297 -4.24 -4.34 8.74
N ASP A 298 -4.93 -3.90 9.78
CA ASP A 298 -6.19 -4.54 10.16
C ASP A 298 -7.28 -3.98 9.23
N ASN A 299 -8.05 -4.86 8.59
CA ASN A 299 -9.04 -4.47 7.60
C ASN A 299 -10.44 -4.58 8.18
N SER A 300 -10.83 -3.61 9.01
CA SER A 300 -12.15 -3.54 9.66
C SER A 300 -13.33 -3.29 8.71
N GLN A 301 -13.09 -3.27 7.40
CA GLN A 301 -14.10 -3.04 6.37
C GLN A 301 -14.97 -4.28 6.04
N TRP A 302 -14.56 -5.51 6.44
CA TRP A 302 -15.12 -6.74 5.85
C TRP A 302 -15.64 -7.80 6.84
N ASN A 303 -15.71 -7.50 8.14
CA ASN A 303 -15.88 -8.51 9.21
C ASN A 303 -14.88 -9.69 9.09
N ILE A 304 -13.66 -9.35 8.65
CA ILE A 304 -12.50 -10.24 8.55
C ILE A 304 -11.46 -9.63 9.47
N SER A 305 -11.02 -10.35 10.50
CA SER A 305 -9.90 -9.89 11.32
C SER A 305 -8.61 -10.38 10.67
N VAL A 306 -7.81 -9.47 10.09
CA VAL A 306 -6.50 -9.83 9.52
C VAL A 306 -5.41 -9.41 10.50
N ARG A 307 -4.72 -10.38 11.08
CA ARG A 307 -3.67 -10.12 12.08
C ARG A 307 -2.30 -10.36 11.49
N PHE A 308 -1.53 -9.29 11.36
CA PHE A 308 -0.14 -9.36 10.98
C PHE A 308 0.76 -9.49 12.21
N ARG A 309 1.72 -10.41 12.15
CA ARG A 309 2.74 -10.60 13.19
C ARG A 309 4.11 -10.78 12.58
N PHE A 310 5.11 -10.14 13.19
CA PHE A 310 6.50 -10.40 12.87
C PHE A 310 6.90 -11.78 13.36
N HIS A 311 7.69 -12.51 12.57
CA HIS A 311 8.49 -13.59 13.13
C HIS A 311 9.62 -12.98 13.99
N HIS A 312 10.00 -13.67 15.07
CA HIS A 312 11.12 -13.24 15.91
C HIS A 312 12.41 -13.06 15.08
N LEU A 313 13.37 -12.33 15.65
CA LEU A 313 14.70 -12.12 15.09
C LEU A 313 15.33 -13.41 14.52
N PRO A 314 16.08 -13.30 13.40
CA PRO A 314 16.58 -12.07 12.78
C PRO A 314 15.56 -11.38 11.84
N VAL A 315 15.28 -10.09 12.09
CA VAL A 315 14.46 -9.23 11.22
C VAL A 315 15.35 -8.13 10.61
N GLN A 316 15.27 -7.96 9.29
CA GLN A 316 16.13 -7.03 8.55
C GLN A 316 15.50 -5.64 8.45
N SER A 317 15.65 -4.84 9.50
CA SER A 317 15.25 -3.43 9.48
C SER A 317 16.42 -2.48 9.74
N LYS A 318 16.48 -1.39 8.95
CA LYS A 318 17.37 -0.25 9.19
C LYS A 318 16.89 0.61 10.37
N THR A 319 15.61 0.53 10.73
CA THR A 319 15.02 1.23 11.87
C THR A 319 15.18 0.41 13.16
N TRP A 320 15.17 1.11 14.29
CA TRP A 320 15.14 0.46 15.59
C TRP A 320 13.73 0.00 15.92
N HIS A 321 13.57 -1.29 16.22
CA HIS A 321 12.29 -1.87 16.63
C HIS A 321 12.36 -2.35 18.08
N SER A 322 11.25 -2.21 18.81
CA SER A 322 11.16 -2.67 20.20
C SER A 322 11.51 -4.15 20.29
N PHE A 323 12.37 -4.54 21.22
CA PHE A 323 12.73 -5.94 21.41
C PHE A 323 11.51 -6.78 21.80
N ASP A 324 10.61 -6.20 22.62
CA ASP A 324 9.39 -6.86 23.09
C ASP A 324 8.34 -7.07 21.99
N SER A 325 8.48 -6.41 20.84
CA SER A 325 7.59 -6.59 19.68
C SER A 325 7.93 -7.80 18.82
N TYR A 326 9.05 -8.49 19.11
CA TYR A 326 9.44 -9.71 18.42
C TYR A 326 8.89 -10.94 19.16
N HIS A 327 8.08 -11.74 18.48
CA HIS A 327 7.51 -12.98 19.03
C HIS A 327 7.88 -14.19 18.17
N TYR A 328 8.21 -15.31 18.79
CA TYR A 328 8.46 -16.56 18.06
C TYR A 328 7.14 -17.12 17.52
N THR A 329 7.14 -17.59 16.27
CA THR A 329 5.96 -18.18 15.64
C THR A 329 5.36 -19.30 16.48
N VAL A 330 6.20 -20.11 17.13
CA VAL A 330 5.78 -21.18 18.04
C VAL A 330 4.90 -20.64 19.17
N ASN A 331 5.35 -19.57 19.85
CA ASN A 331 4.62 -18.97 20.97
C ASN A 331 3.28 -18.39 20.51
N GLU A 332 3.25 -17.77 19.33
CA GLU A 332 2.01 -17.24 18.75
C GLU A 332 1.02 -18.37 18.41
N LEU A 333 1.48 -19.48 17.85
CA LEU A 333 0.64 -20.65 17.56
C LEU A 333 0.14 -21.33 18.84
N ASP A 334 0.98 -21.43 19.86
CA ASP A 334 0.62 -22.05 21.14
C ASP A 334 -0.36 -21.18 21.93
N ALA A 335 -0.23 -19.85 21.88
CA ALA A 335 -1.16 -18.91 22.52
C ALA A 335 -2.49 -18.75 21.76
N ASN A 336 -2.55 -19.15 20.49
CA ASN A 336 -3.73 -19.01 19.66
C ASN A 336 -4.75 -20.11 19.97
N GLN A 337 -6.00 -19.76 20.30
CA GLN A 337 -7.04 -20.76 20.58
C GLN A 337 -7.43 -21.61 19.36
N GLY A 338 -7.23 -21.09 18.14
CA GLY A 338 -7.69 -21.70 16.89
C GLY A 338 -9.18 -21.47 16.65
N GLY A 339 -9.72 -22.11 15.61
CA GLY A 339 -11.16 -22.23 15.40
C GLY A 339 -11.54 -22.57 13.96
N PRO A 340 -12.79 -23.02 13.71
CA PRO A 340 -13.29 -23.34 12.37
C PRO A 340 -13.28 -22.14 11.40
N ASN A 341 -13.31 -20.92 11.95
CA ASN A 341 -13.24 -19.68 11.19
C ASN A 341 -11.83 -19.07 11.15
N MET A 342 -10.82 -19.79 11.64
CA MET A 342 -9.45 -19.28 11.67
C MET A 342 -8.61 -19.85 10.53
N VAL A 343 -7.95 -18.95 9.80
CA VAL A 343 -6.99 -19.24 8.75
C VAL A 343 -5.63 -18.70 9.16
N ILE A 344 -4.59 -19.52 9.12
CA ILE A 344 -3.22 -19.13 9.47
C ILE A 344 -2.34 -19.29 8.24
N VAL A 345 -1.63 -18.23 7.84
CA VAL A 345 -0.68 -18.25 6.72
C VAL A 345 0.72 -17.90 7.24
N LEU A 346 1.65 -18.83 7.12
CA LEU A 346 3.03 -18.70 7.60
C LEU A 346 3.99 -18.53 6.41
N SER A 347 4.91 -17.56 6.51
CA SER A 347 5.96 -17.32 5.52
C SER A 347 7.27 -16.96 6.21
N LEU A 348 8.30 -17.80 6.06
CA LEU A 348 9.55 -17.73 6.81
C LEU A 348 10.75 -18.04 5.92
N TRP A 349 11.18 -17.09 5.07
CA TRP A 349 12.30 -17.33 4.16
C TRP A 349 13.20 -16.11 3.91
N SER A 350 12.66 -14.97 3.51
CA SER A 350 13.45 -13.83 2.96
C SER A 350 14.47 -13.26 3.96
N HIS A 351 14.10 -13.19 5.24
CA HIS A 351 15.00 -12.74 6.30
C HIS A 351 16.03 -13.80 6.72
N PHE A 352 15.77 -15.06 6.40
CA PHE A 352 16.55 -16.23 6.82
C PHE A 352 17.58 -16.71 5.79
N THR A 353 17.60 -16.17 4.57
CA THR A 353 18.59 -16.56 3.52
C THR A 353 20.04 -16.48 3.97
N LYS A 354 20.32 -15.68 5.01
CA LYS A 354 21.65 -15.43 5.58
C LYS A 354 22.04 -16.38 6.70
N GLU A 355 21.09 -17.13 7.23
CA GLU A 355 21.28 -17.96 8.40
C GLU A 355 21.66 -19.39 8.00
N PRO A 356 22.34 -20.14 8.89
CA PRO A 356 22.62 -21.56 8.67
C PRO A 356 21.34 -22.35 8.40
N LEU A 357 21.41 -23.30 7.48
CA LEU A 357 20.22 -24.04 7.05
C LEU A 357 19.64 -24.90 8.18
N ASP A 358 20.49 -25.47 9.03
CA ASP A 358 20.07 -26.28 10.18
C ASP A 358 19.30 -25.47 11.23
N MET A 359 19.63 -24.19 11.41
CA MET A 359 18.87 -23.29 12.28
C MET A 359 17.44 -23.12 11.75
N ILE A 360 17.29 -22.90 10.44
CA ILE A 360 15.98 -22.73 9.79
C ILE A 360 15.19 -24.02 9.87
N ARG A 361 15.81 -25.15 9.51
CA ARG A 361 15.22 -26.49 9.62
C ARG A 361 14.71 -26.75 11.03
N SER A 362 15.54 -26.54 12.04
CA SER A 362 15.19 -26.73 13.45
C SER A 362 14.02 -25.86 13.90
N ARG A 363 13.97 -24.59 13.46
CA ARG A 363 12.83 -23.70 13.70
C ARG A 363 11.55 -24.17 13.00
N LEU A 364 11.64 -24.65 11.75
CA LEU A 364 10.49 -25.13 11.00
C LEU A 364 9.90 -26.41 11.62
N TYR A 365 10.73 -27.33 12.14
CA TYR A 365 10.25 -28.49 12.91
C TYR A 365 9.56 -28.09 14.22
N ALA A 366 10.06 -27.08 14.92
CA ALA A 366 9.41 -26.54 16.11
C ALA A 366 8.04 -25.92 15.77
N ILE A 367 7.95 -25.20 14.65
CA ILE A 367 6.70 -24.64 14.13
C ILE A 367 5.73 -25.74 13.72
N ARG A 368 6.17 -26.77 13.00
CA ARG A 368 5.35 -27.93 12.66
C ARG A 368 4.75 -28.58 13.91
N SER A 369 5.57 -28.77 14.94
CA SER A 369 5.11 -29.29 16.23
C SER A 369 4.06 -28.39 16.89
N ALA A 370 4.23 -27.06 16.82
CA ALA A 370 3.27 -26.09 17.33
C ALA A 370 1.95 -26.09 16.53
N ILE A 371 2.01 -26.24 15.20
CA ILE A 371 0.84 -26.42 14.35
C ILE A 371 0.06 -27.66 14.79
N HIS A 372 0.72 -28.80 14.98
CA HIS A 372 0.05 -30.02 15.44
C HIS A 372 -0.54 -29.90 16.85
N ARG A 373 0.06 -29.10 17.74
CA ARG A 373 -0.56 -28.78 19.04
C ARG A 373 -1.81 -27.91 18.87
N LEU A 374 -1.75 -26.89 18.00
CA LEU A 374 -2.89 -26.05 17.66
C LEU A 374 -4.04 -26.86 17.06
N LEU A 375 -3.74 -27.73 16.10
CA LEU A 375 -4.76 -28.53 15.41
C LEU A 375 -5.35 -29.62 16.30
N ARG A 376 -4.58 -30.20 17.24
CA ARG A 376 -5.14 -31.07 18.28
C ARG A 376 -6.11 -30.33 19.19
N ARG A 377 -5.83 -29.07 19.52
CA ARG A 377 -6.71 -28.22 20.35
C ARG A 377 -7.92 -27.71 19.57
N SER A 378 -7.75 -27.41 18.28
CA SER A 378 -8.80 -26.87 17.41
C SER A 378 -8.65 -27.39 15.97
N PRO A 379 -9.19 -28.59 15.67
CA PRO A 379 -9.06 -29.25 14.37
C PRO A 379 -9.67 -28.48 13.19
N GLY A 380 -10.62 -27.57 13.46
CA GLY A 380 -11.24 -26.74 12.42
C GLY A 380 -10.35 -25.62 11.87
N THR A 381 -9.17 -25.38 12.45
CA THR A 381 -8.26 -24.31 12.01
C THR A 381 -7.58 -24.68 10.70
N ARG A 382 -7.54 -23.78 9.71
CA ARG A 382 -6.82 -24.03 8.44
C ARG A 382 -5.44 -23.39 8.47
N VAL A 383 -4.39 -24.16 8.20
CA VAL A 383 -3.00 -23.68 8.21
C VAL A 383 -2.36 -23.82 6.83
N PHE A 384 -1.79 -22.73 6.34
CA PHE A 384 -1.05 -22.62 5.10
C PHE A 384 0.40 -22.25 5.40
N VAL A 385 1.34 -22.90 4.70
CA VAL A 385 2.76 -22.54 4.72
C VAL A 385 3.18 -22.16 3.31
N ARG A 386 3.77 -20.99 3.14
CA ARG A 386 4.22 -20.49 1.83
C ARG A 386 5.72 -20.69 1.65
N THR A 387 6.14 -21.19 0.48
CA THR A 387 7.56 -21.32 0.11
C THR A 387 8.19 -19.98 -0.31
N GLY A 388 9.50 -19.98 -0.59
CA GLY A 388 10.19 -18.80 -1.11
C GLY A 388 9.84 -18.48 -2.56
N THR A 389 10.31 -17.33 -3.05
CA THR A 389 10.18 -16.90 -4.45
C THR A 389 11.53 -16.44 -5.00
N THR A 390 11.61 -16.28 -6.32
CA THR A 390 12.68 -15.55 -7.00
C THR A 390 12.76 -14.08 -6.52
N ARG A 391 13.92 -13.42 -6.69
CA ARG A 391 14.20 -12.06 -6.16
C ARG A 391 14.68 -11.08 -7.23
N GLU A 392 14.46 -9.78 -6.99
CA GLU A 392 15.03 -8.67 -7.76
C GLU A 392 16.54 -8.52 -7.56
N HIS A 393 17.26 -8.26 -8.65
CA HIS A 393 18.71 -8.03 -8.64
C HIS A 393 19.15 -6.67 -9.23
N ARG A 394 18.21 -5.79 -9.63
CA ARG A 394 18.54 -4.46 -10.20
C ARG A 394 18.60 -3.33 -9.16
N GLY A 395 19.66 -2.50 -9.22
CA GLY A 395 19.54 -1.07 -8.90
C GLY A 395 20.17 -0.49 -7.62
N LYS A 396 20.97 -1.20 -6.81
CA LYS A 396 21.82 -0.61 -5.73
C LYS A 396 22.75 -1.66 -5.14
N LEU A 397 24.07 -1.57 -5.39
CA LEU A 397 25.20 -2.24 -4.70
C LEU A 397 25.00 -3.76 -4.40
N ALA A 398 25.66 -4.66 -5.11
CA ALA A 398 27.05 -5.06 -4.86
C ALA A 398 27.08 -6.54 -4.44
N LEU A 399 28.07 -7.27 -4.95
CA LEU A 399 28.45 -8.67 -4.71
C LEU A 399 27.91 -9.31 -3.41
N GLU A 400 27.91 -8.60 -2.29
CA GLU A 400 27.39 -9.03 -0.98
C GLU A 400 25.94 -9.53 -1.01
N TYR A 401 25.10 -8.95 -1.86
CA TYR A 401 23.71 -9.38 -1.99
C TYR A 401 23.60 -10.76 -2.64
N TYR A 402 24.42 -11.06 -3.64
CA TYR A 402 24.50 -12.41 -4.22
C TYR A 402 25.09 -13.40 -3.21
N LEU A 403 26.12 -13.00 -2.47
CA LEU A 403 26.77 -13.85 -1.46
C LEU A 403 25.86 -14.23 -0.27
N LEU A 404 24.84 -13.42 0.03
CA LEU A 404 24.00 -13.59 1.22
C LEU A 404 22.51 -13.75 0.93
N SER A 405 22.05 -13.48 -0.28
CA SER A 405 20.61 -13.39 -0.56
C SER A 405 20.26 -13.75 -2.00
N SER A 406 21.08 -14.57 -2.66
CA SER A 406 20.82 -15.10 -3.98
C SER A 406 19.65 -16.08 -4.02
N ASP A 407 19.19 -16.35 -5.22
CA ASP A 407 18.14 -17.31 -5.49
C ASP A 407 18.50 -18.74 -5.10
N TRP A 408 19.77 -19.14 -5.24
CA TRP A 408 20.21 -20.44 -4.75
C TRP A 408 20.01 -20.56 -3.22
N LEU A 409 20.37 -19.51 -2.45
CA LEU A 409 20.16 -19.49 -1.00
C LEU A 409 18.67 -19.53 -0.62
N ALA A 410 17.81 -18.85 -1.40
CA ALA A 410 16.36 -18.88 -1.23
C ALA A 410 15.75 -20.24 -1.58
N TYR A 411 16.21 -20.87 -2.67
CA TYR A 411 15.77 -22.20 -3.10
C TYR A 411 16.07 -23.25 -2.04
N GLN A 412 17.24 -23.19 -1.42
CA GLN A 412 17.62 -24.10 -0.32
C GLN A 412 16.66 -24.00 0.89
N ILE A 413 16.14 -22.81 1.20
CA ILE A 413 15.10 -22.67 2.24
C ILE A 413 13.79 -23.27 1.77
N THR A 414 13.42 -23.04 0.51
CA THR A 414 12.23 -23.64 -0.11
C THR A 414 12.27 -25.17 -0.04
N GLU A 415 13.42 -25.79 -0.32
CA GLU A 415 13.61 -27.23 -0.18
C GLU A 415 13.44 -27.72 1.26
N VAL A 416 13.90 -26.96 2.26
CA VAL A 416 13.66 -27.32 3.68
C VAL A 416 12.20 -27.13 4.08
N ILE A 417 11.52 -26.10 3.58
CA ILE A 417 10.07 -25.95 3.81
C ILE A 417 9.31 -27.14 3.19
N ARG A 418 9.67 -27.53 1.97
CA ARG A 418 9.16 -28.72 1.29
C ARG A 418 9.44 -30.00 2.09
N GLU A 419 10.68 -30.20 2.55
CA GLU A 419 11.08 -31.33 3.42
C GLU A 419 10.16 -31.44 4.64
N VAL A 420 9.89 -30.31 5.32
CA VAL A 420 9.17 -30.30 6.59
C VAL A 420 7.65 -30.45 6.42
N PHE A 421 7.06 -29.83 5.39
CA PHE A 421 5.60 -29.67 5.27
C PHE A 421 4.94 -30.35 4.07
N ARG A 422 5.69 -30.78 3.04
CA ARG A 422 5.07 -31.35 1.81
C ARG A 422 4.21 -32.57 2.12
N GLU A 423 4.74 -33.49 2.93
CA GLU A 423 4.06 -34.73 3.33
C GLU A 423 3.24 -34.56 4.62
N ASP A 424 3.04 -33.33 5.10
CA ASP A 424 2.24 -33.09 6.30
C ASP A 424 0.75 -33.04 5.94
N PRO A 425 -0.08 -33.99 6.41
CA PRO A 425 -1.48 -34.08 6.02
C PRO A 425 -2.33 -32.89 6.50
N ASP A 426 -1.85 -32.19 7.53
CA ASP A 426 -2.58 -31.17 8.26
C ASP A 426 -2.22 -29.73 7.81
N VAL A 427 -1.27 -29.60 6.89
CA VAL A 427 -0.76 -28.31 6.41
C VAL A 427 -0.90 -28.21 4.90
N VAL A 428 -1.40 -27.07 4.43
CA VAL A 428 -1.44 -26.77 2.99
C VAL A 428 -0.17 -26.03 2.59
N LEU A 429 0.67 -26.68 1.79
CA LEU A 429 1.88 -26.06 1.25
C LEU A 429 1.53 -25.21 0.01
N LEU A 430 1.60 -23.90 0.15
CA LEU A 430 1.53 -22.95 -0.97
C LEU A 430 2.93 -22.84 -1.61
N ASP A 431 3.20 -23.74 -2.57
CA ASP A 431 4.49 -23.78 -3.24
C ASP A 431 4.56 -22.78 -4.41
N THR A 432 5.21 -21.64 -4.19
CA THR A 432 5.24 -20.50 -5.10
C THR A 432 6.52 -20.40 -5.95
N TRP A 433 7.45 -21.35 -5.84
CA TRP A 433 8.75 -21.23 -6.49
C TRP A 433 8.62 -21.19 -8.03
N ASP A 434 8.01 -22.20 -8.63
CA ASP A 434 7.87 -22.32 -10.08
C ASP A 434 7.02 -21.19 -10.66
N MET A 435 5.99 -20.74 -9.93
CA MET A 435 5.19 -19.57 -10.27
C MET A 435 6.07 -18.33 -10.46
N SER A 436 7.02 -18.12 -9.55
CA SER A 436 7.92 -16.97 -9.59
C SER A 436 9.02 -17.11 -10.66
N VAL A 437 9.54 -18.32 -10.92
CA VAL A 437 10.57 -18.57 -11.95
C VAL A 437 10.08 -18.22 -13.35
N CYS A 438 8.81 -18.46 -13.64
CA CYS A 438 8.23 -18.23 -14.96
C CYS A 438 7.26 -17.05 -15.02
N GLN A 439 7.28 -16.14 -14.03
CA GLN A 439 6.34 -15.02 -14.00
C GLN A 439 6.51 -14.07 -15.20
N PRO A 440 5.42 -13.48 -15.70
CA PRO A 440 5.46 -12.57 -16.86
C PRO A 440 6.01 -11.16 -16.53
N GLY A 441 6.13 -10.80 -15.25
CA GLY A 441 6.66 -9.50 -14.78
C GLY A 441 8.14 -9.53 -14.38
N GLU A 442 8.67 -8.39 -13.89
CA GLU A 442 10.03 -8.35 -13.33
C GLU A 442 10.11 -9.09 -11.99
N ASP A 443 11.23 -9.80 -11.76
CA ASP A 443 11.51 -10.43 -10.47
C ASP A 443 11.58 -9.38 -9.37
N ASN A 444 10.79 -9.57 -8.31
CA ASN A 444 10.74 -8.70 -7.15
C ASN A 444 10.13 -9.43 -5.95
N VAL A 445 10.83 -9.47 -4.81
CA VAL A 445 10.30 -10.06 -3.55
C VAL A 445 9.18 -9.26 -2.92
N HIS A 446 9.03 -8.02 -3.36
CA HIS A 446 7.92 -7.12 -3.09
C HIS A 446 7.30 -6.74 -4.44
N PRO A 447 6.72 -7.71 -5.19
CA PRO A 447 6.29 -7.49 -6.56
C PRO A 447 5.40 -6.25 -6.66
N ALA A 448 5.62 -5.42 -7.68
CA ALA A 448 4.72 -4.32 -7.99
C ALA A 448 3.33 -4.93 -8.26
N TYR A 449 2.38 -4.64 -7.38
CA TYR A 449 1.14 -5.39 -7.26
C TYR A 449 0.28 -5.27 -8.53
N GLN A 450 0.17 -6.35 -9.28
CA GLN A 450 -0.86 -6.52 -10.31
C GLN A 450 -2.06 -7.28 -9.71
N GLY A 451 -2.96 -6.53 -9.06
CA GLY A 451 -4.40 -6.70 -9.29
C GLY A 451 -5.30 -7.57 -8.39
N VAL A 452 -4.87 -8.48 -7.50
CA VAL A 452 -5.85 -9.42 -6.88
C VAL A 452 -5.92 -9.48 -5.35
N LEU A 453 -4.89 -9.14 -4.58
CA LEU A 453 -5.00 -9.00 -3.12
C LEU A 453 -4.16 -7.83 -2.64
N ASN A 454 -4.82 -6.73 -2.30
CA ASN A 454 -4.17 -5.54 -1.77
C ASN A 454 -4.54 -5.37 -0.29
N PRO A 455 -3.62 -5.54 0.67
CA PRO A 455 -3.75 -4.99 2.02
C PRO A 455 -3.29 -3.52 2.09
N LEU A 456 -2.80 -2.92 1.00
CA LEU A 456 -2.31 -1.55 0.91
C LEU A 456 -3.07 -0.77 -0.17
N LEU A 457 -4.31 -0.38 0.08
CA LEU A 457 -4.83 0.82 -0.55
C LEU A 457 -4.00 2.00 -0.03
N LEU A 458 -2.91 2.42 -0.67
CA LEU A 458 -2.25 3.70 -0.36
C LEU A 458 -1.47 4.26 -1.57
N GLU A 459 -2.05 4.31 -2.77
CA GLU A 459 -1.67 5.39 -3.70
C GLU A 459 -2.73 6.50 -3.59
N PRO A 460 -2.34 7.79 -3.69
CA PRO A 460 -3.30 8.87 -3.93
C PRO A 460 -4.22 8.51 -5.11
N PRO A 461 -5.43 9.08 -5.23
CA PRO A 461 -6.18 9.05 -6.48
C PRO A 461 -5.50 9.96 -7.51
N VAL A 462 -4.27 9.65 -7.88
CA VAL A 462 -3.68 10.09 -9.12
C VAL A 462 -3.97 8.97 -10.10
N GLN A 463 -4.67 9.28 -11.19
CA GLN A 463 -4.95 8.31 -12.24
C GLN A 463 -3.64 7.57 -12.61
N PRO A 464 -3.60 6.22 -12.62
CA PRO A 464 -2.39 5.45 -12.91
C PRO A 464 -1.69 5.84 -14.22
N CYS A 465 -2.44 6.38 -15.18
CA CYS A 465 -1.91 6.85 -16.45
C CYS A 465 -1.08 8.15 -16.36
N LEU A 466 -1.22 8.94 -15.30
CA LEU A 466 -0.43 10.16 -15.10
C LEU A 466 1.01 9.85 -14.66
N LEU A 467 1.23 8.79 -13.87
CA LEU A 467 2.50 8.48 -13.22
C LEU A 467 3.58 7.91 -14.16
N ASN A 468 3.18 7.39 -15.32
CA ASN A 468 4.08 6.74 -16.30
C ASN A 468 4.47 7.63 -17.49
N GLN A 469 3.98 8.88 -17.55
CA GLN A 469 4.17 9.76 -18.70
C GLN A 469 5.12 10.94 -18.37
N PRO A 470 6.12 11.27 -19.22
CA PRO A 470 6.95 12.45 -19.03
C PRO A 470 6.12 13.73 -19.02
N LEU A 471 6.63 14.81 -18.43
CA LEU A 471 5.98 16.12 -18.48
C LEU A 471 6.21 16.71 -19.88
N VAL A 472 5.17 16.75 -20.71
CA VAL A 472 5.25 17.27 -22.09
C VAL A 472 4.33 18.49 -22.21
N PHE A 473 4.92 19.67 -22.30
CA PHE A 473 4.16 20.93 -22.29
C PHE A 473 3.42 21.22 -23.61
N ASP A 474 3.82 20.58 -24.70
CA ASP A 474 3.20 20.74 -26.02
C ASP A 474 1.79 20.12 -26.11
N GLN A 475 1.48 19.16 -25.22
CA GLN A 475 0.17 18.52 -25.11
C GLN A 475 -0.68 19.08 -23.96
N THR A 476 -0.33 20.25 -23.41
CA THR A 476 -1.12 20.88 -22.34
C THR A 476 -2.53 21.19 -22.82
N THR A 477 -3.54 20.75 -22.06
CA THR A 477 -4.95 20.97 -22.42
C THR A 477 -5.26 22.45 -22.54
N TYR A 478 -5.75 22.85 -23.71
CA TYR A 478 -6.14 24.21 -24.02
C TYR A 478 -7.68 24.30 -24.09
N PRO A 479 -8.32 25.07 -23.19
CA PRO A 479 -9.77 25.01 -23.04
C PRO A 479 -10.55 25.44 -24.28
N ASN A 480 -10.06 26.42 -25.06
CA ASN A 480 -10.75 26.90 -26.26
C ASN A 480 -10.84 25.86 -27.38
N TYR A 481 -9.90 24.91 -27.43
CA TYR A 481 -9.89 23.85 -28.43
C TYR A 481 -10.48 22.55 -27.89
N THR A 482 -10.58 22.39 -26.58
CA THR A 482 -11.13 21.18 -25.96
C THR A 482 -12.61 21.04 -26.32
N GLU A 483 -12.99 19.89 -26.87
CA GLU A 483 -14.34 19.64 -27.37
C GLU A 483 -15.20 18.97 -26.30
N VAL A 484 -16.44 19.44 -26.14
CA VAL A 484 -17.44 18.83 -25.26
C VAL A 484 -18.65 18.45 -26.09
N VAL A 485 -18.94 17.15 -26.16
CA VAL A 485 -19.99 16.57 -27.00
C VAL A 485 -21.02 15.83 -26.15
N VAL A 486 -22.28 16.18 -26.30
CA VAL A 486 -23.39 15.45 -25.64
C VAL A 486 -23.69 14.17 -26.40
N LEU A 487 -23.55 13.01 -25.76
CA LEU A 487 -23.83 11.72 -26.39
C LEU A 487 -25.34 11.46 -26.42
N ASN A 488 -25.85 11.01 -27.56
CA ASN A 488 -27.28 10.72 -27.77
C ASN A 488 -28.20 11.92 -27.49
N ARG A 489 -27.78 13.13 -27.88
CA ARG A 489 -28.52 14.37 -27.60
C ARG A 489 -29.99 14.34 -28.04
N ASP A 490 -30.28 13.77 -29.21
CA ASP A 490 -31.64 13.72 -29.79
C ASP A 490 -32.56 12.72 -29.09
N ARG A 491 -32.04 11.96 -28.11
CA ARG A 491 -32.84 11.10 -27.26
C ARG A 491 -33.80 11.94 -26.42
N LEU A 492 -35.04 11.46 -26.26
CA LEU A 492 -35.96 11.98 -25.25
C LEU A 492 -35.48 11.57 -23.85
N TYR A 493 -35.08 12.56 -23.05
CA TYR A 493 -34.66 12.38 -21.67
C TYR A 493 -35.82 12.58 -20.71
N ARG A 494 -35.92 11.71 -19.70
CA ARG A 494 -36.90 11.82 -18.61
C ARG A 494 -36.22 11.94 -17.26
N LYS A 495 -36.92 12.48 -16.28
CA LYS A 495 -36.47 12.49 -14.87
C LYS A 495 -36.12 11.06 -14.43
N GLY A 496 -34.92 10.89 -13.87
CA GLY A 496 -34.34 9.59 -13.50
C GLY A 496 -33.36 9.01 -14.53
N ASP A 497 -33.35 9.52 -15.77
CA ASP A 497 -32.34 9.13 -16.77
C ASP A 497 -30.94 9.66 -16.39
N VAL A 498 -29.92 9.11 -17.06
CA VAL A 498 -28.53 9.58 -16.98
C VAL A 498 -28.11 10.19 -18.33
N LEU A 499 -27.77 11.47 -18.31
CA LEU A 499 -27.19 12.18 -19.44
C LEU A 499 -25.68 11.95 -19.49
N THR A 500 -25.15 11.60 -20.65
CA THR A 500 -23.72 11.31 -20.82
C THR A 500 -23.08 12.30 -21.79
N VAL A 501 -21.94 12.85 -21.39
CA VAL A 501 -21.17 13.84 -22.14
C VAL A 501 -19.75 13.30 -22.33
N LYS A 502 -19.17 13.52 -23.51
CA LYS A 502 -17.78 13.20 -23.81
C LYS A 502 -16.97 14.48 -23.89
N VAL A 503 -15.83 14.52 -23.20
CA VAL A 503 -14.84 15.60 -23.34
C VAL A 503 -13.63 15.03 -24.08
N VAL A 504 -13.14 15.75 -25.08
CA VAL A 504 -11.91 15.45 -25.81
C VAL A 504 -10.92 16.57 -25.57
N ALA A 505 -9.95 16.31 -24.69
CA ALA A 505 -8.92 17.28 -24.35
C ALA A 505 -7.98 17.49 -25.55
N ARG A 506 -7.78 18.76 -25.91
CA ARG A 506 -6.95 19.16 -27.04
C ARG A 506 -5.91 20.18 -26.61
N ASP A 507 -4.75 20.18 -27.25
CA ASP A 507 -3.69 21.15 -27.01
C ASP A 507 -3.95 22.50 -27.68
N LYS A 508 -3.00 23.43 -27.57
CA LYS A 508 -3.11 24.80 -28.13
C LYS A 508 -3.05 24.83 -29.67
N GLU A 509 -2.63 23.73 -30.31
CA GLU A 509 -2.69 23.52 -31.75
C GLU A 509 -3.97 22.80 -32.19
N GLY A 510 -4.86 22.46 -31.25
CA GLY A 510 -6.10 21.74 -31.51
C GLY A 510 -5.92 20.23 -31.72
N ARG A 511 -4.76 19.67 -31.40
CA ARG A 511 -4.51 18.21 -31.53
C ARG A 511 -5.06 17.48 -30.30
N PRO A 512 -5.71 16.31 -30.48
CA PRO A 512 -6.15 15.48 -29.35
C PRO A 512 -4.96 15.03 -28.49
N LYS A 513 -5.11 15.10 -27.18
CA LYS A 513 -4.11 14.58 -26.25
C LYS A 513 -4.02 13.06 -26.33
N THR A 514 -2.84 12.54 -26.01
CA THR A 514 -2.56 11.09 -26.00
C THR A 514 -2.68 10.45 -24.62
N TYR A 515 -2.83 11.26 -23.57
CA TYR A 515 -2.95 10.83 -22.18
C TYR A 515 -3.93 11.70 -21.39
N GLY A 516 -4.48 11.14 -20.32
CA GLY A 516 -5.42 11.80 -19.42
C GLY A 516 -4.77 12.47 -18.20
N GLY A 517 -5.54 12.63 -17.14
CA GLY A 517 -5.13 13.19 -15.85
C GLY A 517 -5.48 14.66 -15.63
N ASP A 518 -6.16 15.31 -16.58
CA ASP A 518 -6.79 16.61 -16.38
C ASP A 518 -7.88 16.56 -15.30
N PHE A 519 -7.97 17.60 -14.48
CA PHE A 519 -8.97 17.73 -13.41
C PHE A 519 -10.10 18.64 -13.86
N PHE A 520 -11.27 18.04 -14.12
CA PHE A 520 -12.49 18.75 -14.50
C PHE A 520 -13.50 18.79 -13.36
N ARG A 521 -14.21 19.91 -13.24
CA ARG A 521 -15.47 20.01 -12.49
C ARG A 521 -16.63 20.09 -13.48
N ALA A 522 -17.71 19.40 -13.18
CA ALA A 522 -18.87 19.35 -14.04
C ALA A 522 -20.14 19.59 -13.21
N ARG A 523 -21.00 20.48 -13.68
CA ARG A 523 -22.31 20.75 -13.08
C ARG A 523 -23.40 20.87 -14.14
N LEU A 524 -24.56 20.34 -13.81
CA LEU A 524 -25.80 20.53 -14.56
C LEU A 524 -26.59 21.64 -13.86
N VAL A 525 -27.16 22.57 -14.61
CA VAL A 525 -27.96 23.67 -14.08
C VAL A 525 -29.28 23.80 -14.83
N SER A 526 -30.35 24.19 -14.14
CA SER A 526 -31.62 24.57 -14.78
C SER A 526 -31.42 25.84 -15.63
N SER A 527 -31.86 25.78 -16.88
CA SER A 527 -31.66 26.86 -17.87
C SER A 527 -32.65 28.02 -17.69
N ASP A 528 -33.85 27.74 -17.19
CA ASP A 528 -34.93 28.73 -17.02
C ASP A 528 -34.84 29.51 -15.71
N GLY A 529 -33.94 29.12 -14.79
CA GLY A 529 -33.72 29.77 -13.49
C GLY A 529 -34.87 29.65 -12.49
N SER A 530 -36.02 29.09 -12.89
CA SER A 530 -37.25 29.06 -12.10
C SER A 530 -37.16 28.12 -10.90
N LEU A 531 -36.43 27.00 -11.07
CA LEU A 531 -36.21 26.00 -10.02
C LEU A 531 -34.91 26.23 -9.23
N GLN A 532 -34.02 27.10 -9.71
CA GLN A 532 -32.65 27.29 -9.21
C GLN A 532 -31.97 25.94 -8.90
N ALA A 533 -32.15 24.96 -9.79
CA ALA A 533 -31.72 23.59 -9.57
C ALA A 533 -30.34 23.32 -10.18
N SER A 534 -29.53 22.53 -9.49
CA SER A 534 -28.20 22.14 -9.96
C SER A 534 -27.73 20.81 -9.37
N SER A 535 -26.91 20.08 -10.12
CA SER A 535 -26.30 18.82 -9.69
C SER A 535 -24.86 18.69 -10.19
N ALA A 536 -24.02 17.90 -9.52
CA ALA A 536 -22.67 17.62 -9.98
C ALA A 536 -22.65 16.46 -10.99
N GLY A 537 -21.74 16.53 -11.96
CA GLY A 537 -21.47 15.45 -12.91
C GLY A 537 -20.32 14.57 -12.43
N HIS A 538 -20.47 13.25 -12.61
CA HIS A 538 -19.40 12.30 -12.35
C HIS A 538 -18.44 12.24 -13.53
N VAL A 539 -17.17 12.60 -13.33
CA VAL A 539 -16.14 12.60 -14.38
C VAL A 539 -15.32 11.31 -14.31
N THR A 540 -15.23 10.61 -15.44
CA THR A 540 -14.38 9.43 -15.65
C THR A 540 -13.34 9.75 -16.73
N ASP A 541 -12.07 9.58 -16.39
CA ASP A 541 -10.95 9.69 -17.34
C ASP A 541 -10.65 8.33 -17.97
N HIS A 542 -10.54 8.29 -19.30
CA HIS A 542 -10.19 7.08 -20.06
C HIS A 542 -8.68 6.95 -20.31
N CYS A 543 -7.88 7.82 -19.71
CA CYS A 543 -6.42 7.80 -19.73
C CYS A 543 -5.77 8.00 -21.11
N ASN A 544 -6.54 8.48 -22.09
CA ASN A 544 -6.13 8.66 -23.48
C ASN A 544 -6.47 10.06 -24.02
N GLY A 545 -6.65 11.03 -23.12
CA GLY A 545 -7.08 12.40 -23.47
C GLY A 545 -8.60 12.56 -23.65
N THR A 546 -9.38 11.50 -23.45
CA THR A 546 -10.85 11.57 -23.47
C THR A 546 -11.46 11.27 -22.11
N TYR A 547 -12.59 11.91 -21.82
CA TYR A 547 -13.30 11.80 -20.56
C TYR A 547 -14.78 11.59 -20.83
N THR A 548 -15.45 10.86 -19.93
CA THR A 548 -16.90 10.77 -19.89
C THR A 548 -17.41 11.46 -18.64
N VAL A 549 -18.45 12.27 -18.79
CA VAL A 549 -19.15 12.93 -17.70
C VAL A 549 -20.59 12.44 -17.67
N GLN A 550 -21.04 11.97 -16.50
CA GLN A 550 -22.39 11.45 -16.32
C GLN A 550 -23.19 12.34 -15.36
N PHE A 551 -24.39 12.73 -15.78
CA PHE A 551 -25.32 13.54 -14.99
C PHE A 551 -26.63 12.79 -14.78
N PRO A 552 -26.92 12.33 -13.56
CA PRO A 552 -28.27 11.90 -13.20
C PRO A 552 -29.24 13.08 -13.30
N LEU A 553 -30.38 12.88 -13.96
CA LEU A 553 -31.38 13.93 -14.20
C LEU A 553 -32.44 13.94 -13.09
N TYR A 554 -32.36 14.90 -12.17
CA TYR A 554 -33.20 14.95 -10.97
C TYR A 554 -34.50 15.75 -11.09
N TRP A 555 -34.60 16.66 -12.07
CA TRP A 555 -35.78 17.53 -12.26
C TRP A 555 -36.21 17.60 -13.73
N VAL A 556 -37.47 17.98 -13.94
CA VAL A 556 -38.07 18.24 -15.25
C VAL A 556 -37.80 19.67 -15.67
N GLY A 557 -37.62 19.90 -16.97
CA GLY A 557 -37.34 21.23 -17.54
C GLY A 557 -36.09 21.24 -18.40
N ASP A 558 -35.67 22.44 -18.79
CA ASP A 558 -34.50 22.65 -19.62
C ASP A 558 -33.24 22.66 -18.76
N VAL A 559 -32.22 21.92 -19.19
CA VAL A 559 -30.94 21.83 -18.49
C VAL A 559 -29.77 22.25 -19.37
N SER A 560 -28.81 22.94 -18.76
CA SER A 560 -27.54 23.34 -19.36
C SER A 560 -26.37 22.67 -18.64
N ILE A 561 -25.40 22.19 -19.43
CA ILE A 561 -24.17 21.58 -18.93
C ILE A 561 -23.10 22.66 -18.77
N LYS A 562 -22.39 22.65 -17.65
CA LYS A 562 -21.18 23.46 -17.43
C LYS A 562 -20.04 22.55 -17.02
N ILE A 563 -18.98 22.50 -17.82
CA ILE A 563 -17.74 21.78 -17.52
C ILE A 563 -16.62 22.80 -17.42
N GLN A 564 -15.82 22.71 -16.37
CA GLN A 564 -14.70 23.60 -16.11
C GLN A 564 -13.40 22.80 -16.05
N LEU A 565 -12.40 23.23 -16.81
CA LEU A 565 -11.02 22.77 -16.63
C LEU A 565 -10.45 23.46 -15.40
N VAL A 566 -10.29 22.73 -14.30
CA VAL A 566 -9.68 23.27 -13.08
C VAL A 566 -8.17 23.24 -13.19
N HIS A 567 -7.60 22.10 -13.57
CA HIS A 567 -6.16 21.95 -13.82
C HIS A 567 -5.90 21.03 -15.02
N PRO A 568 -5.00 21.40 -15.95
CA PRO A 568 -4.54 20.47 -16.95
C PRO A 568 -3.69 19.37 -16.30
N SER A 569 -3.55 18.23 -16.95
CA SER A 569 -2.79 17.08 -16.43
C SER A 569 -1.34 17.42 -16.05
N GLU A 570 -0.73 18.38 -16.74
CA GLU A 570 0.62 18.88 -16.51
C GLU A 570 0.68 19.65 -15.18
N ALA A 571 -0.33 20.48 -14.89
CA ALA A 571 -0.45 21.17 -13.61
C ALA A 571 -0.67 20.15 -12.49
N VAL A 572 -1.50 19.13 -12.72
CA VAL A 572 -1.72 18.03 -11.78
C VAL A 572 -0.42 17.29 -11.46
N LYS A 573 0.46 17.04 -12.45
CA LYS A 573 1.80 16.47 -12.22
C LYS A 573 2.67 17.35 -11.32
N VAL A 574 2.65 18.67 -11.54
CA VAL A 574 3.37 19.63 -10.69
C VAL A 574 2.81 19.61 -9.26
N LEU A 575 1.49 19.67 -9.09
CA LEU A 575 0.84 19.59 -7.78
C LEU A 575 1.16 18.27 -7.07
N HIS A 576 1.14 17.16 -7.79
CA HIS A 576 1.52 15.86 -7.25
C HIS A 576 2.98 15.87 -6.75
N ARG A 577 3.93 16.35 -7.56
CA ARG A 577 5.34 16.47 -7.18
C ARG A 577 5.51 17.36 -5.94
N LEU A 578 4.93 18.56 -5.95
CA LEU A 578 5.02 19.51 -4.85
C LEU A 578 4.42 18.93 -3.57
N ARG A 579 3.30 18.22 -3.67
CA ARG A 579 2.65 17.62 -2.49
C ARG A 579 3.59 16.67 -1.76
N GLN A 580 4.40 15.88 -2.48
CA GLN A 580 5.34 14.92 -1.88
C GLN A 580 6.53 15.57 -1.17
N VAL A 581 6.80 16.86 -1.40
CA VAL A 581 7.91 17.55 -0.72
C VAL A 581 7.52 17.83 0.75
N PRO A 582 8.23 17.23 1.73
CA PRO A 582 8.00 17.51 3.14
C PRO A 582 8.51 18.91 3.49
N ASN A 583 7.96 19.54 4.53
CA ASN A 583 8.46 20.81 5.10
C ASN A 583 8.60 21.96 4.09
N LYS A 584 7.84 21.90 2.98
CA LYS A 584 7.71 23.01 2.02
C LYS A 584 6.96 24.20 2.59
N ARG A 585 6.22 23.99 3.68
CA ARG A 585 5.68 25.03 4.56
C ARG A 585 6.35 24.95 5.91
N ASP A 586 6.54 26.11 6.53
CA ASP A 586 7.03 26.25 7.89
C ASP A 586 6.07 27.08 8.75
N PHE A 587 6.27 26.95 10.06
CA PHE A 587 5.50 27.62 11.09
C PHE A 587 6.46 28.33 12.02
N ASN A 588 6.07 29.49 12.54
CA ASN A 588 6.84 30.23 13.51
C ASN A 588 6.30 29.93 14.91
N CYS A 589 7.15 29.44 15.82
CA CYS A 589 6.79 29.17 17.21
C CYS A 589 7.61 30.04 18.17
N THR A 590 6.95 30.66 19.15
CA THR A 590 7.60 31.48 20.18
C THR A 590 7.91 30.67 21.43
N PHE A 591 9.12 30.83 21.94
CA PHE A 591 9.61 30.32 23.21
C PHE A 591 9.85 31.50 24.16
N VAL A 592 9.31 31.44 25.38
CA VAL A 592 9.38 32.55 26.34
C VAL A 592 10.22 32.17 27.55
N ASP A 593 11.16 33.04 27.91
CA ASP A 593 11.84 32.97 29.19
C ASP A 593 10.93 33.54 30.29
N VAL A 594 10.50 32.69 31.21
CA VAL A 594 9.60 33.09 32.32
C VAL A 594 10.25 34.13 33.24
N LYS A 595 11.59 34.21 33.31
CA LYS A 595 12.30 35.14 34.21
C LYS A 595 12.53 36.51 33.61
N THR A 596 12.78 36.57 32.30
CA THR A 596 13.18 37.80 31.61
C THR A 596 12.12 38.32 30.65
N GLU A 597 11.03 37.56 30.45
CA GLU A 597 9.96 37.80 29.47
C GLU A 597 10.46 37.91 28.01
N ASN A 598 11.72 37.57 27.74
CA ASN A 598 12.28 37.55 26.40
C ASN A 598 11.65 36.43 25.56
N ASN A 599 11.36 36.75 24.30
CA ASN A 599 10.73 35.86 23.35
C ASN A 599 11.69 35.48 22.20
N TYR A 600 11.75 34.19 21.88
CA TYR A 600 12.57 33.63 20.81
C TYR A 600 11.67 32.93 19.81
N THR A 601 11.72 33.32 18.54
CA THR A 601 10.89 32.72 17.49
C THR A 601 11.71 31.77 16.64
N GLN A 602 11.27 30.51 16.57
CA GLN A 602 11.95 29.43 15.85
C GLN A 602 11.05 28.85 14.76
N GLN A 603 11.65 28.30 13.70
CA GLN A 603 10.91 27.60 12.65
C GLN A 603 10.49 26.20 13.10
N CYS A 604 9.31 25.79 12.66
CA CYS A 604 8.63 24.56 13.04
C CYS A 604 8.02 23.89 11.81
N PHE A 605 7.98 22.56 11.85
CA PHE A 605 7.69 21.73 10.70
C PHE A 605 6.74 20.57 11.05
N SER A 606 5.82 20.27 10.14
CA SER A 606 4.84 19.19 10.21
C SER A 606 5.39 17.82 9.80
N SER A 607 6.61 17.76 9.25
CA SER A 607 7.31 16.51 8.90
C SER A 607 8.75 16.52 9.43
N ASN A 608 9.38 15.35 9.49
CA ASN A 608 10.76 15.23 9.97
C ASN A 608 11.71 16.09 9.13
N ASN A 609 12.54 16.90 9.78
CA ASN A 609 13.57 17.70 9.11
C ASN A 609 14.93 16.98 9.19
N PRO A 610 15.35 16.22 8.15
CA PRO A 610 16.60 15.45 8.18
C PRO A 610 17.85 16.34 8.23
N SER A 611 17.72 17.62 7.91
CA SER A 611 18.84 18.58 7.89
C SER A 611 19.21 19.09 9.28
N LEU A 612 18.33 18.98 10.28
CA LEU A 612 18.60 19.41 11.66
C LEU A 612 19.09 18.22 12.51
N PRO A 613 20.27 18.32 13.14
CA PRO A 613 20.74 17.33 14.10
C PRO A 613 19.80 17.20 15.32
N PRO A 614 19.66 16.00 15.93
CA PRO A 614 18.73 15.78 17.05
C PRO A 614 18.93 16.67 18.29
N HIS A 615 20.09 17.31 18.46
CA HIS A 615 20.38 18.20 19.59
C HIS A 615 19.99 19.67 19.33
N GLN A 616 19.73 20.02 18.07
CA GLN A 616 19.31 21.36 17.62
C GLN A 616 17.80 21.43 17.36
N GLN A 617 17.05 20.41 17.75
CA GLN A 617 15.62 20.34 17.53
C GLN A 617 14.85 20.08 18.82
N CYS A 618 13.64 20.62 18.86
CA CYS A 618 12.59 20.30 19.81
C CYS A 618 11.56 19.41 19.10
N ASP A 619 11.54 18.14 19.49
CA ASP A 619 10.61 17.15 18.95
C ASP A 619 9.36 17.07 19.83
N PHE A 620 8.25 17.59 19.31
CA PHE A 620 6.91 17.53 19.90
C PHE A 620 6.01 16.52 19.17
N SER A 621 6.61 15.60 18.42
CA SER A 621 5.87 14.56 17.70
C SER A 621 5.18 13.61 18.68
N LYS A 622 4.01 13.11 18.27
CA LYS A 622 3.19 12.17 19.03
C LYS A 622 2.94 10.90 18.21
N PRO A 623 3.70 9.82 18.45
CA PRO A 623 3.60 8.58 17.69
C PRO A 623 2.20 7.95 17.73
N GLU A 624 1.50 8.03 18.85
CA GLU A 624 0.17 7.42 19.05
C GLU A 624 -0.92 8.12 18.22
N ALA A 625 -0.70 9.40 17.89
CA ALA A 625 -1.59 10.19 17.06
C ALA A 625 -1.12 10.28 15.60
N ASN A 626 -0.04 9.57 15.24
CA ASN A 626 0.67 9.72 13.96
C ASN A 626 0.95 11.20 13.60
N GLY A 627 1.24 12.01 14.62
CA GLY A 627 1.48 13.45 14.47
C GLY A 627 2.97 13.77 14.57
N THR A 628 3.50 14.51 13.60
CA THR A 628 4.88 15.03 13.64
C THR A 628 4.86 16.54 13.84
N TRP A 629 5.66 17.02 14.77
CA TRP A 629 5.86 18.45 14.99
C TRP A 629 7.26 18.70 15.53
N ILE A 630 8.13 19.27 14.69
CA ILE A 630 9.54 19.49 15.03
C ILE A 630 9.87 20.96 14.88
N CYS A 631 10.40 21.57 15.94
CA CYS A 631 10.85 22.95 15.96
C CYS A 631 12.37 23.02 16.04
N GLU A 632 12.97 24.07 15.51
CA GLU A 632 14.35 24.42 15.83
C GLU A 632 14.46 24.77 17.32
N LYS A 633 15.55 24.34 17.95
CA LYS A 633 15.76 24.58 19.37
C LYS A 633 16.39 25.97 19.59
N PRO A 634 15.80 26.83 20.45
CA PRO A 634 16.43 28.09 20.83
C PRO A 634 17.70 27.84 21.65
N GLU A 635 18.75 28.66 21.45
CA GLU A 635 20.07 28.45 22.09
C GLU A 635 20.00 28.49 23.62
N LYS A 636 19.19 29.41 24.17
CA LYS A 636 19.17 29.74 25.60
C LYS A 636 18.00 29.12 26.37
N LEU A 637 17.03 28.51 25.68
CA LEU A 637 15.79 28.03 26.31
C LEU A 637 15.56 26.52 26.11
N PRO A 638 14.93 25.84 27.09
CA PRO A 638 14.49 24.47 26.91
C PRO A 638 13.28 24.39 25.98
N CYS A 639 13.07 23.23 25.36
CA CYS A 639 11.93 23.01 24.47
C CYS A 639 10.57 23.16 25.17
N SER A 640 10.50 22.94 26.48
CA SER A 640 9.28 23.15 27.27
C SER A 640 8.86 24.62 27.35
N ALA A 641 9.69 25.57 26.90
CA ALA A 641 9.38 27.00 26.91
C ALA A 641 8.51 27.44 25.71
N ILE A 642 8.13 26.53 24.81
CA ILE A 642 7.22 26.83 23.69
C ILE A 642 5.89 27.37 24.24
N THR A 643 5.32 28.37 23.58
CA THR A 643 4.08 29.03 24.06
C THR A 643 3.01 29.08 22.98
N LYS A 644 3.32 29.66 21.83
CA LYS A 644 2.38 29.89 20.75
C LYS A 644 3.03 29.70 19.39
N CYS A 645 2.27 29.29 18.40
CA CYS A 645 2.73 29.12 17.02
C CYS A 645 1.79 29.80 16.05
N ARG A 646 2.31 30.17 14.89
CA ARG A 646 1.54 30.68 13.76
C ARG A 646 2.05 30.11 12.46
N TRP A 647 1.19 30.06 11.46
CA TRP A 647 1.60 29.78 10.10
C TRP A 647 2.51 30.90 9.56
N ASN A 648 3.54 30.53 8.78
CA ASN A 648 4.39 31.48 8.07
C ASN A 648 3.87 31.65 6.62
N PRO A 649 3.46 32.87 6.21
CA PRO A 649 2.98 33.12 4.84
C PRO A 649 4.10 33.17 3.78
N ASP A 650 5.36 32.98 4.16
CA ASP A 650 6.48 32.96 3.20
C ASP A 650 6.36 31.81 2.20
N MET A 651 6.27 32.18 0.92
CA MET A 651 6.14 31.26 -0.21
C MET A 651 7.48 30.96 -0.90
N SER A 652 8.59 31.54 -0.45
CA SER A 652 9.89 31.44 -1.12
C SER A 652 10.35 29.99 -1.32
N ARG A 653 10.12 29.12 -0.34
CA ARG A 653 10.43 27.68 -0.42
C ARG A 653 9.64 26.96 -1.50
N VAL A 654 8.37 27.32 -1.69
CA VAL A 654 7.49 26.68 -2.67
C VAL A 654 7.75 27.23 -4.06
N LEU A 655 7.94 28.54 -4.19
CA LEU A 655 8.29 29.19 -5.45
C LEU A 655 9.64 28.68 -6.00
N GLY A 656 10.59 28.35 -5.12
CA GLY A 656 11.86 27.72 -5.51
C GLY A 656 11.74 26.26 -6.02
N LEU A 657 10.56 25.63 -5.94
CA LEU A 657 10.32 24.24 -6.37
C LEU A 657 9.56 24.14 -7.71
N VAL A 658 9.22 25.28 -8.32
CA VAL A 658 8.41 25.38 -9.54
C VAL A 658 9.17 26.22 -10.56
N SER A 659 9.27 25.75 -11.81
CA SER A 659 9.91 26.53 -12.88
C SER A 659 8.99 27.64 -13.40
N PRO A 660 9.52 28.70 -14.04
CA PRO A 660 8.71 29.73 -14.69
C PRO A 660 7.70 29.18 -15.71
N GLU A 661 8.06 28.11 -16.43
CA GLU A 661 7.17 27.42 -17.39
C GLU A 661 6.04 26.68 -16.67
N GLU A 662 6.33 26.01 -15.57
CA GLU A 662 5.33 25.33 -14.74
C GLU A 662 4.37 26.32 -14.09
N MET A 663 4.85 27.51 -13.69
CA MET A 663 4.00 28.57 -13.14
C MET A 663 2.93 29.04 -14.13
N LYS A 664 3.21 29.02 -15.44
CA LYS A 664 2.22 29.39 -16.48
C LYS A 664 1.02 28.45 -16.53
N LEU A 665 1.18 27.20 -16.09
CA LEU A 665 0.07 26.24 -16.00
C LEU A 665 -0.96 26.65 -14.93
N PHE A 666 -0.55 27.53 -14.00
CA PHE A 666 -1.39 28.08 -12.94
C PHE A 666 -1.82 29.52 -13.23
N GLN A 667 -2.06 29.83 -14.50
CA GLN A 667 -2.56 31.12 -14.98
C GLN A 667 -3.58 30.88 -16.11
N LYS A 668 -4.38 31.90 -16.44
CA LYS A 668 -5.27 31.85 -17.60
C LYS A 668 -4.46 31.67 -18.90
N PRO A 669 -4.96 30.90 -19.88
CA PRO A 669 -6.28 30.25 -19.93
C PRO A 669 -6.35 28.86 -19.28
N TYR A 670 -5.27 28.35 -18.68
CA TYR A 670 -5.17 26.95 -18.22
C TYR A 670 -5.87 26.67 -16.88
N LEU A 671 -6.35 27.69 -16.18
CA LEU A 671 -7.03 27.55 -14.89
C LEU A 671 -8.47 28.04 -14.91
N GLU A 672 -9.34 27.26 -14.28
CA GLU A 672 -10.74 27.59 -13.96
C GLU A 672 -11.58 28.05 -15.17
N THR A 673 -11.20 27.64 -16.38
CA THR A 673 -11.91 28.04 -17.60
C THR A 673 -13.09 27.10 -17.86
N GLU A 674 -14.30 27.68 -18.00
CA GLU A 674 -15.48 26.94 -18.45
C GLU A 674 -15.32 26.60 -19.96
N LEU A 675 -15.54 25.32 -20.30
CA LEU A 675 -15.44 24.80 -21.66
C LEU A 675 -16.70 25.10 -22.46
N GLY A 676 -16.54 25.32 -23.76
CA GLY A 676 -17.67 25.43 -24.69
C GLY A 676 -18.36 24.07 -24.86
N VAL A 677 -19.67 24.02 -24.63
CA VAL A 677 -20.50 22.84 -24.90
C VAL A 677 -21.18 23.01 -26.26
N ASP A 678 -21.05 22.01 -27.13
CA ASP A 678 -21.64 22.00 -28.46
C ASP A 678 -22.67 20.85 -28.61
N PRO A 679 -23.91 21.13 -29.07
CA PRO A 679 -24.48 22.45 -29.32
C PRO A 679 -25.05 23.10 -28.06
N LYS A 680 -25.12 24.44 -28.08
CA LYS A 680 -25.40 25.29 -26.91
C LYS A 680 -26.84 25.24 -26.43
N GLU A 681 -27.76 24.67 -27.22
CA GLU A 681 -29.17 24.65 -26.80
C GLU A 681 -29.34 23.80 -25.52
N PRO A 682 -30.30 24.14 -24.66
CA PRO A 682 -30.63 23.31 -23.51
C PRO A 682 -31.14 21.93 -23.92
N ILE A 683 -30.97 20.96 -23.03
CA ILE A 683 -31.55 19.62 -23.17
C ILE A 683 -32.87 19.60 -22.42
N ARG A 684 -33.95 19.20 -23.09
CA ARG A 684 -35.28 19.10 -22.47
C ARG A 684 -35.41 17.79 -21.70
N VAL A 685 -35.70 17.89 -20.40
CA VAL A 685 -36.04 16.75 -19.55
C VAL A 685 -37.55 16.71 -19.33
N LEU A 686 -38.17 15.56 -19.61
CA LEU A 686 -39.61 15.32 -19.48
C LEU A 686 -39.95 14.56 -18.20
N GLU A 687 -41.24 14.54 -17.85
CA GLU A 687 -41.73 13.73 -16.73
C GLU A 687 -41.61 12.23 -17.04
N THR A 688 -41.44 11.42 -15.99
CA THR A 688 -41.45 9.96 -16.11
C THR A 688 -42.89 9.42 -16.22
N GLU A 689 -43.09 8.35 -16.99
CA GLU A 689 -44.40 7.69 -17.15
C GLU A 689 -44.69 6.67 -16.03
N LEU A 690 -43.67 6.31 -15.24
CA LEU A 690 -43.78 5.34 -14.15
C LEU A 690 -43.88 6.07 -12.79
N PRO A 691 -44.73 5.61 -11.85
CA PRO A 691 -44.75 6.18 -10.51
C PRO A 691 -43.37 6.02 -9.87
N THR A 692 -42.73 7.13 -9.53
CA THR A 692 -41.48 7.09 -8.75
C THR A 692 -41.84 6.70 -7.32
N PRO A 693 -41.09 5.82 -6.63
CA PRO A 693 -41.30 5.60 -5.20
C PRO A 693 -41.14 6.93 -4.46
N GLU A 694 -42.24 7.49 -3.97
CA GLU A 694 -42.25 8.85 -3.42
C GLU A 694 -41.46 9.01 -2.12
N HIS A 695 -41.04 7.92 -1.46
CA HIS A 695 -40.46 7.97 -0.13
C HIS A 695 -39.07 7.35 -0.08
N LEU A 696 -38.05 8.22 -0.12
CA LEU A 696 -36.71 7.87 0.31
C LEU A 696 -36.72 7.48 1.80
N PRO A 697 -35.91 6.50 2.22
CA PRO A 697 -35.82 6.15 3.64
C PRO A 697 -35.28 7.33 4.46
N ALA A 698 -35.66 7.42 5.73
CA ALA A 698 -35.08 8.40 6.65
C ALA A 698 -33.56 8.20 6.75
N CYS A 699 -32.80 9.29 6.81
CA CYS A 699 -31.35 9.24 6.97
C CYS A 699 -31.03 8.65 8.36
N THR A 700 -30.61 7.40 8.43
CA THR A 700 -30.25 6.72 9.69
C THR A 700 -28.82 6.18 9.60
N GLY A 701 -28.21 5.76 10.71
CA GLY A 701 -26.89 5.14 10.68
C GLY A 701 -26.80 3.90 9.77
N ASN A 702 -27.95 3.29 9.42
CA ASN A 702 -28.03 2.11 8.55
C ASN A 702 -28.21 2.44 7.06
N THR A 703 -28.63 3.67 6.70
CA THR A 703 -28.66 4.11 5.31
C THR A 703 -27.23 4.47 4.89
N ARG A 704 -26.49 3.45 4.44
CA ARG A 704 -25.13 3.65 3.94
C ARG A 704 -25.18 4.43 2.63
N GLU A 705 -24.57 5.61 2.62
CA GLU A 705 -24.38 6.38 1.40
C GLU A 705 -23.35 5.66 0.51
N SER A 706 -23.84 4.74 -0.32
CA SER A 706 -23.03 3.97 -1.25
C SER A 706 -22.61 4.83 -2.44
N GLY A 707 -21.50 5.55 -2.30
CA GLY A 707 -20.71 6.08 -3.42
C GLY A 707 -21.18 7.42 -3.99
N ALA A 708 -20.34 8.45 -3.83
CA ALA A 708 -20.55 9.85 -4.22
C ALA A 708 -21.80 10.49 -3.61
N SER A 709 -21.76 11.78 -3.30
CA SER A 709 -22.93 12.50 -2.78
C SER A 709 -23.94 12.72 -3.91
N LEU A 710 -24.68 11.67 -4.27
CA LEU A 710 -25.76 11.75 -5.23
C LEU A 710 -26.88 12.63 -4.66
N GLY A 711 -27.07 13.79 -5.27
CA GLY A 711 -28.08 14.74 -4.89
C GLY A 711 -28.06 15.96 -5.80
N HIS A 712 -28.97 16.89 -5.53
CA HIS A 712 -29.10 18.14 -6.26
C HIS A 712 -29.57 19.26 -5.36
N TRP A 713 -29.25 20.49 -5.74
CA TRP A 713 -29.91 21.68 -5.24
C TRP A 713 -31.25 21.85 -5.93
N SER A 714 -32.24 22.27 -5.16
CA SER A 714 -33.51 22.80 -5.65
C SER A 714 -33.82 24.04 -4.80
N GLY A 715 -33.80 25.22 -5.42
CA GLY A 715 -33.77 26.47 -4.67
C GLY A 715 -32.54 26.54 -3.77
N LYS A 716 -32.79 26.80 -2.48
CA LYS A 716 -31.77 26.88 -1.42
C LYS A 716 -31.63 25.59 -0.60
N VAL A 717 -32.19 24.48 -1.07
CA VAL A 717 -32.24 23.21 -0.33
C VAL A 717 -31.55 22.11 -1.10
N TRP A 718 -30.66 21.39 -0.43
CA TRP A 718 -30.03 20.18 -0.94
C TRP A 718 -30.97 18.99 -0.78
N LYS A 719 -31.24 18.30 -1.88
CA LYS A 719 -32.02 17.07 -1.95
C LYS A 719 -31.06 15.90 -2.18
N SER A 720 -30.96 15.02 -1.20
CA SER A 720 -30.22 13.77 -1.33
C SER A 720 -30.99 12.77 -2.19
N ALA A 721 -30.29 12.02 -3.03
CA ALA A 721 -30.85 10.89 -3.78
C ALA A 721 -30.83 9.58 -2.98
N VAL A 722 -30.21 9.58 -1.78
CA VAL A 722 -30.00 8.37 -0.97
C VAL A 722 -31.00 8.25 0.18
N CYS A 723 -31.29 9.36 0.86
CA CYS A 723 -32.15 9.38 2.03
C CYS A 723 -32.92 10.70 2.14
N ASN A 724 -34.02 10.69 2.89
CA ASN A 724 -34.85 11.87 3.10
C ASN A 724 -34.18 12.83 4.09
N VAL A 725 -33.59 13.91 3.57
CA VAL A 725 -33.00 14.98 4.38
C VAL A 725 -34.10 15.98 4.77
N ARG A 726 -34.37 16.07 6.07
CA ARG A 726 -35.33 17.02 6.63
C ARG A 726 -34.71 18.42 6.69
N VAL A 727 -35.52 19.44 6.42
CA VAL A 727 -35.18 20.84 6.69
C VAL A 727 -35.54 21.15 8.14
N PHE A 728 -34.58 21.57 8.94
CA PHE A 728 -34.78 21.83 10.36
C PHE A 728 -35.02 23.32 10.63
N THR A 729 -36.06 23.62 11.40
CA THR A 729 -36.23 24.94 12.02
C THR A 729 -35.33 25.07 13.25
N LYS A 730 -35.14 26.30 13.75
CA LYS A 730 -34.39 26.53 14.99
C LYS A 730 -35.00 25.76 16.18
N GLU A 731 -36.31 25.56 16.19
CA GLU A 731 -36.98 24.80 17.25
C GLU A 731 -36.75 23.29 17.11
N ASP A 732 -36.78 22.76 15.89
CA ASP A 732 -36.44 21.37 15.62
C ASP A 732 -35.01 21.03 16.05
N ILE A 733 -34.04 21.92 15.75
CA ILE A 733 -32.64 21.74 16.18
C ILE A 733 -32.53 21.73 17.70
N ARG A 734 -33.24 22.64 18.39
CA ARG A 734 -33.23 22.70 19.86
C ARG A 734 -33.78 21.43 20.47
N GLN A 735 -34.93 20.95 19.98
CA GLN A 735 -35.54 19.71 20.44
C GLN A 735 -34.64 18.50 20.15
N CYS A 736 -34.06 18.46 18.95
CA CYS A 736 -33.14 17.41 18.53
C CYS A 736 -31.90 17.31 19.42
N LEU A 737 -31.33 18.46 19.80
CA LEU A 737 -30.10 18.52 20.60
C LEU A 737 -30.34 18.48 22.11
N ALA A 738 -31.59 18.57 22.57
CA ALA A 738 -31.93 18.53 23.99
C ALA A 738 -31.32 17.29 24.66
N ASN A 739 -30.63 17.51 25.79
CA ASN A 739 -29.91 16.48 26.55
C ASN A 739 -28.78 15.76 25.78
N LYS A 740 -28.25 16.33 24.70
CA LYS A 740 -27.12 15.80 23.95
C LYS A 740 -25.84 16.59 24.18
N ILE A 741 -24.71 15.89 24.09
CA ILE A 741 -23.37 16.47 24.09
C ILE A 741 -22.80 16.31 22.69
N VAL A 742 -22.50 17.42 22.04
CA VAL A 742 -21.95 17.43 20.68
C VAL A 742 -20.51 17.89 20.73
N TYR A 743 -19.59 17.03 20.27
CA TYR A 743 -18.19 17.35 20.06
C TYR A 743 -17.98 17.70 18.59
N LEU A 744 -17.70 18.96 18.29
CA LEU A 744 -17.36 19.43 16.95
C LEU A 744 -15.87 19.75 16.89
N GLN A 745 -15.19 19.29 15.85
CA GLN A 745 -13.79 19.63 15.61
C GLN A 745 -13.61 20.73 14.52
N VAL A 746 -14.40 21.83 14.52
CA VAL A 746 -14.13 23.13 13.79
C VAL A 746 -14.72 24.40 14.52
N VAL A 747 -14.00 25.54 14.47
CA VAL A 747 -13.95 26.78 15.35
C VAL A 747 -15.18 27.19 16.19
N GLN A 748 -14.95 27.41 17.50
CA GLN A 748 -15.73 28.11 18.57
C GLN A 748 -16.64 27.28 19.53
N VAL A 749 -16.56 27.55 20.85
CA VAL A 749 -17.34 26.88 21.93
C VAL A 749 -18.60 27.68 22.27
N GLY A 750 -19.72 27.00 22.54
CA GLY A 750 -20.94 27.60 23.10
C GLY A 750 -21.76 26.60 23.90
N ASP A 751 -22.16 26.96 25.13
CA ASP A 751 -23.03 26.15 26.00
C ASP A 751 -24.41 26.82 26.13
N ASN A 752 -25.49 26.01 26.20
CA ASN A 752 -26.85 26.52 26.43
C ASN A 752 -27.50 25.82 27.64
N ASN A 753 -27.44 26.50 28.79
CA ASN A 753 -27.90 25.98 30.08
C ASN A 753 -29.42 25.77 30.19
N LYS A 754 -30.23 26.39 29.32
CA LYS A 754 -31.70 26.29 29.38
C LYS A 754 -32.22 24.92 28.92
N TRP A 755 -31.48 24.21 28.07
CA TRP A 755 -31.93 22.98 27.40
C TRP A 755 -30.97 21.80 27.58
N ASN A 756 -29.99 21.95 28.49
CA ASN A 756 -28.95 20.95 28.76
C ASN A 756 -28.22 20.48 27.48
N ILE A 757 -27.86 21.45 26.62
CA ILE A 757 -27.10 21.22 25.39
C ILE A 757 -25.68 21.73 25.62
N SER A 758 -24.68 20.86 25.44
CA SER A 758 -23.27 21.27 25.46
C SER A 758 -22.64 21.00 24.10
N VAL A 759 -22.16 22.05 23.44
CA VAL A 759 -21.43 21.96 22.17
C VAL A 759 -19.97 22.32 22.42
N ARG A 760 -19.12 21.30 22.35
CA ARG A 760 -17.69 21.43 22.63
C ARG A 760 -16.92 21.48 21.34
N TYR A 761 -16.18 22.57 21.18
CA TYR A 761 -15.29 22.77 20.05
C TYR A 761 -13.82 22.54 20.38
N ARG A 762 -13.10 21.84 19.49
CA ARG A 762 -11.64 21.69 19.52
C ARG A 762 -11.00 21.70 18.13
N PHE A 763 -9.81 22.30 18.01
CA PHE A 763 -8.99 22.18 16.79
C PHE A 763 -8.33 20.80 16.69
N HIS A 764 -8.04 20.38 15.46
CA HIS A 764 -7.43 19.08 15.15
C HIS A 764 -5.92 18.99 15.41
N HIS A 765 -5.32 19.92 16.16
CA HIS A 765 -3.87 20.18 16.29
C HIS A 765 -3.19 20.58 14.96
N PHE A 766 -1.94 21.06 15.01
CA PHE A 766 -1.16 21.47 13.84
C PHE A 766 -1.09 20.39 12.74
N PRO A 767 -0.97 20.76 11.45
CA PRO A 767 -0.74 22.11 10.91
C PRO A 767 -2.03 22.93 10.84
N VAL A 768 -2.11 24.06 11.56
CA VAL A 768 -3.26 24.98 11.52
C VAL A 768 -2.86 26.19 10.70
N GLN A 769 -3.64 26.50 9.65
CA GLN A 769 -3.39 27.64 8.77
C GLN A 769 -4.23 28.82 9.25
N GLY A 770 -3.57 29.89 9.69
CA GLY A 770 -4.24 31.09 10.18
C GLY A 770 -3.24 32.18 10.58
N ASN A 771 -3.68 33.44 10.46
CA ASN A 771 -2.89 34.62 10.84
C ASN A 771 -2.65 34.80 12.35
N PRO A 772 -3.59 34.46 13.27
CA PRO A 772 -3.35 34.69 14.68
C PRO A 772 -2.35 33.70 15.25
N TRP A 773 -1.57 34.14 16.25
CA TRP A 773 -0.77 33.25 17.06
C TRP A 773 -1.68 32.39 17.94
N ILE A 774 -1.53 31.07 17.84
CA ILE A 774 -2.33 30.09 18.58
C ILE A 774 -1.47 29.50 19.68
N ASN A 775 -1.99 29.45 20.90
CA ASN A 775 -1.31 28.80 22.01
C ASN A 775 -1.10 27.31 21.69
N PHE A 776 0.16 26.87 21.79
CA PHE A 776 0.58 25.51 21.45
C PHE A 776 -0.09 24.47 22.35
N HIS A 777 -0.26 24.78 23.64
CA HIS A 777 -0.79 23.85 24.64
C HIS A 777 -2.33 23.73 24.62
N ASP A 778 -3.01 24.68 23.98
CA ASP A 778 -4.47 24.64 23.82
C ASP A 778 -4.91 23.70 22.69
N LEU A 779 -3.96 23.29 21.84
CA LEU A 779 -4.19 22.37 20.74
C LEU A 779 -3.93 20.93 21.16
N ARG A 780 -4.85 20.02 20.84
CA ARG A 780 -4.75 18.59 21.16
C ARG A 780 -5.06 17.74 19.94
N TYR A 781 -4.42 16.59 19.83
CA TYR A 781 -4.73 15.65 18.76
C TYR A 781 -6.12 15.06 18.97
N ILE A 782 -6.85 14.81 17.88
CA ILE A 782 -8.18 14.18 17.93
C ILE A 782 -8.14 12.83 18.64
N VAL A 783 -7.09 12.04 18.44
CA VAL A 783 -6.90 10.76 19.11
C VAL A 783 -6.98 10.92 20.64
N ASP A 784 -6.31 11.94 21.18
CA ASP A 784 -6.30 12.19 22.63
C ASP A 784 -7.69 12.57 23.14
N GLU A 785 -8.37 13.45 22.40
CA GLU A 785 -9.71 13.89 22.77
C GLU A 785 -10.71 12.72 22.70
N LEU A 786 -10.63 11.86 21.69
CA LEU A 786 -11.47 10.67 21.58
C LEU A 786 -11.16 9.64 22.68
N ASP A 787 -9.90 9.49 23.07
CA ASP A 787 -9.50 8.53 24.12
C ASP A 787 -9.98 8.93 25.52
N VAL A 788 -10.05 10.23 25.81
CA VAL A 788 -10.61 10.73 27.09
C VAL A 788 -12.11 11.00 27.04
N THR A 789 -12.74 10.96 25.85
CA THR A 789 -14.18 11.14 25.72
C THR A 789 -14.91 9.93 26.33
N GLN A 790 -15.82 10.21 27.26
CA GLN A 790 -16.63 9.19 27.91
C GLN A 790 -17.56 8.49 26.91
N GLY A 791 -18.16 9.24 25.99
CA GLY A 791 -19.10 8.70 25.00
C GLY A 791 -20.51 8.49 25.57
N GLY A 792 -21.36 7.75 24.85
CA GLY A 792 -22.68 7.32 25.30
C GLY A 792 -23.81 7.65 24.30
N PRO A 793 -25.05 7.19 24.56
CA PRO A 793 -26.20 7.32 23.65
C PRO A 793 -26.59 8.76 23.30
N ASN A 794 -26.20 9.72 24.14
CA ASN A 794 -26.44 11.15 23.95
C ASN A 794 -25.21 11.91 23.43
N THR A 795 -24.14 11.21 23.09
CA THR A 795 -22.88 11.81 22.64
C THR A 795 -22.77 11.72 21.12
N VAL A 796 -22.56 12.86 20.49
CA VAL A 796 -22.33 13.00 19.04
C VAL A 796 -20.94 13.57 18.82
N VAL A 797 -20.16 12.96 17.93
CA VAL A 797 -18.83 13.42 17.55
C VAL A 797 -18.82 13.72 16.05
N VAL A 798 -18.39 14.92 15.67
CA VAL A 798 -18.25 15.33 14.26
C VAL A 798 -16.81 15.77 14.00
N LEU A 799 -16.15 15.07 13.09
CA LEU A 799 -14.74 15.27 12.72
C LEU A 799 -14.64 15.88 11.31
N SER A 800 -13.75 16.84 11.14
CA SER A 800 -13.44 17.46 9.85
C SER A 800 -11.95 17.81 9.78
N LEU A 801 -11.22 17.20 8.84
CA LEU A 801 -9.78 17.38 8.67
C LEU A 801 -9.41 17.35 7.19
N TRP A 802 -9.41 18.52 6.55
CA TRP A 802 -9.02 18.58 5.13
C TRP A 802 -8.33 19.89 4.77
N ALA A 803 -8.97 21.03 5.02
CA ALA A 803 -8.54 22.33 4.49
C ALA A 803 -7.09 22.69 4.89
N HIS A 804 -6.73 22.44 6.15
CA HIS A 804 -5.41 22.81 6.65
C HIS A 804 -4.32 21.80 6.25
N PHE A 805 -4.71 20.67 5.67
CA PHE A 805 -3.84 19.56 5.28
C PHE A 805 -3.59 19.47 3.77
N THR A 806 -4.21 20.32 2.95
CA THR A 806 -4.05 20.31 1.48
C THR A 806 -2.59 20.49 1.05
N ALA A 807 -1.82 21.28 1.79
CA ALA A 807 -0.42 21.56 1.52
C ALA A 807 0.53 20.46 2.02
N GLU A 808 0.03 19.51 2.80
CA GLU A 808 0.86 18.48 3.42
C GLU A 808 0.96 17.25 2.51
N PRO A 809 2.03 16.44 2.65
CA PRO A 809 2.10 15.15 1.99
C PRO A 809 0.84 14.33 2.28
N LEU A 810 0.26 13.70 1.25
CA LEU A 810 -1.01 12.98 1.41
C LEU A 810 -0.93 11.87 2.45
N ASP A 811 0.22 11.20 2.54
CA ASP A 811 0.47 10.15 3.53
C ASP A 811 0.43 10.66 4.97
N MET A 812 0.70 11.94 5.20
CA MET A 812 0.61 12.53 6.54
C MET A 812 -0.84 12.57 7.03
N ILE A 813 -1.76 13.12 6.23
CA ILE A 813 -3.18 13.20 6.61
C ILE A 813 -3.82 11.80 6.66
N ARG A 814 -3.47 10.93 5.71
CA ARG A 814 -3.88 9.53 5.70
C ARG A 814 -3.46 8.79 6.97
N SER A 815 -2.18 8.88 7.34
CA SER A 815 -1.65 8.29 8.58
C SER A 815 -2.35 8.84 9.84
N ARG A 816 -2.67 10.14 9.85
CA ARG A 816 -3.44 10.78 10.93
C ARG A 816 -4.88 10.27 11.01
N LEU A 817 -5.56 10.15 9.87
CA LEU A 817 -6.92 9.60 9.80
C LEU A 817 -6.97 8.13 10.22
N TYR A 818 -5.94 7.33 9.93
CA TYR A 818 -5.81 5.97 10.45
C TYR A 818 -5.74 5.93 11.99
N ALA A 819 -4.93 6.79 12.60
CA ALA A 819 -4.85 6.86 14.06
C ALA A 819 -6.19 7.29 14.69
N ILE A 820 -6.86 8.26 14.05
CA ILE A 820 -8.20 8.73 14.44
C ILE A 820 -9.23 7.60 14.35
N ARG A 821 -9.24 6.84 13.25
CA ARG A 821 -10.12 5.67 13.07
C ARG A 821 -9.93 4.66 14.20
N GLY A 822 -8.68 4.33 14.55
CA GLY A 822 -8.40 3.48 15.71
C GLY A 822 -8.94 4.04 17.03
N ALA A 823 -8.87 5.35 17.23
CA ALA A 823 -9.43 6.01 18.42
C ALA A 823 -10.96 6.02 18.44
N ILE A 824 -11.61 6.16 17.27
CA ILE A 824 -13.07 6.02 17.12
C ILE A 824 -13.53 4.63 17.58
N HIS A 825 -12.90 3.57 17.09
CA HIS A 825 -13.28 2.21 17.51
C HIS A 825 -13.02 1.98 19.01
N ARG A 826 -11.96 2.54 19.59
CA ARG A 826 -11.76 2.49 21.05
C ARG A 826 -12.88 3.23 21.80
N LEU A 827 -13.31 4.40 21.32
CA LEU A 827 -14.43 5.14 21.91
C LEU A 827 -15.73 4.34 21.83
N LEU A 828 -16.03 3.75 20.68
CA LEU A 828 -17.25 2.97 20.47
C LEU A 828 -17.25 1.64 21.21
N TRP A 829 -16.08 1.02 21.37
CA TRP A 829 -15.95 -0.17 22.22
C TRP A 829 -16.25 0.16 23.70
N ARG A 830 -15.78 1.31 24.21
CA ARG A 830 -16.10 1.78 25.58
C ARG A 830 -17.55 2.23 25.71
N SER A 831 -18.09 2.86 24.68
CA SER A 831 -19.40 3.52 24.68
C SER A 831 -20.13 3.36 23.35
N PRO A 832 -20.76 2.19 23.11
CA PRO A 832 -21.36 1.84 21.82
C PRO A 832 -22.51 2.75 21.36
N GLY A 833 -23.16 3.46 22.29
CA GLY A 833 -24.22 4.41 21.97
C GLY A 833 -23.76 5.72 21.30
N THR A 834 -22.45 5.96 21.24
CA THR A 834 -21.90 7.20 20.66
C THR A 834 -22.10 7.24 19.15
N ARG A 835 -22.49 8.40 18.58
CA ARG A 835 -22.57 8.57 17.12
C ARG A 835 -21.39 9.36 16.60
N VAL A 836 -20.71 8.85 15.58
CA VAL A 836 -19.51 9.48 15.00
C VAL A 836 -19.71 9.81 13.52
N PHE A 837 -19.42 11.04 13.16
CA PHE A 837 -19.55 11.59 11.82
C PHE A 837 -18.20 12.12 11.34
N VAL A 838 -17.87 11.87 10.07
CA VAL A 838 -16.68 12.43 9.42
C VAL A 838 -17.10 13.20 8.18
N ARG A 839 -16.79 14.49 8.13
CA ARG A 839 -17.12 15.38 7.01
C ARG A 839 -15.97 15.42 5.99
N THR A 840 -16.29 15.36 4.70
CA THR A 840 -15.32 15.52 3.60
C THR A 840 -14.99 16.99 3.29
N GLY A 841 -14.11 17.23 2.33
CA GLY A 841 -13.80 18.57 1.84
C GLY A 841 -14.93 19.22 1.03
N THR A 842 -14.77 20.51 0.78
CA THR A 842 -15.59 21.32 -0.14
C THR A 842 -14.68 22.05 -1.12
N THR A 843 -15.25 22.56 -2.21
CA THR A 843 -14.57 23.52 -3.10
C THR A 843 -14.21 24.81 -2.35
N ARG A 844 -13.28 25.58 -2.90
CA ARG A 844 -12.84 26.86 -2.32
C ARG A 844 -12.75 27.99 -3.35
N GLU A 845 -12.64 29.21 -2.86
CA GLU A 845 -12.30 30.37 -3.68
C GLU A 845 -10.83 30.36 -4.09
N HIS A 846 -10.58 30.83 -5.32
CA HIS A 846 -9.25 31.13 -5.84
C HIS A 846 -9.14 32.60 -6.29
N LYS A 847 -9.72 33.51 -5.50
CA LYS A 847 -9.79 34.96 -5.79
C LYS A 847 -8.39 35.55 -6.06
N GLU A 848 -8.34 36.52 -6.97
CA GLU A 848 -7.14 37.26 -7.39
C GLU A 848 -6.04 36.41 -8.06
N GLU A 849 -6.34 35.19 -8.51
CA GLU A 849 -5.38 34.28 -9.14
C GLU A 849 -4.11 34.07 -8.30
N LYS A 850 -4.23 34.12 -6.97
CA LYS A 850 -3.10 33.91 -6.06
C LYS A 850 -2.54 32.51 -6.22
N LEU A 851 -1.35 32.44 -6.80
CA LEU A 851 -0.63 31.21 -7.09
C LEU A 851 -0.52 30.28 -5.86
N GLU A 852 -0.43 30.85 -4.66
CA GLU A 852 -0.41 30.07 -3.41
C GLU A 852 -1.62 29.13 -3.28
N TYR A 853 -2.84 29.62 -3.52
CA TYR A 853 -4.04 28.81 -3.35
C TYR A 853 -4.05 27.65 -4.33
N TYR A 854 -3.64 27.87 -5.58
CA TYR A 854 -3.55 26.79 -6.56
C TYR A 854 -2.46 25.77 -6.23
N LEU A 855 -1.29 26.20 -5.77
CA LEU A 855 -0.16 25.30 -5.50
C LEU A 855 -0.32 24.49 -4.21
N LEU A 856 -0.97 25.04 -3.18
CA LEU A 856 -0.94 24.48 -1.83
C LEU A 856 -2.33 24.18 -1.25
N ALA A 857 -3.39 24.66 -1.89
CA ALA A 857 -4.74 24.49 -1.37
C ALA A 857 -5.82 24.38 -2.44
N SER A 858 -5.49 23.91 -3.65
CA SER A 858 -6.44 23.79 -4.75
C SER A 858 -7.52 22.75 -4.49
N ASP A 859 -8.61 22.87 -5.26
CA ASP A 859 -9.67 21.87 -5.29
C ASP A 859 -9.15 20.47 -5.62
N TRP A 860 -8.14 20.33 -6.48
CA TRP A 860 -7.53 19.02 -6.73
C TRP A 860 -6.89 18.47 -5.46
N LEU A 861 -6.10 19.26 -4.73
CA LEU A 861 -5.47 18.83 -3.48
C LEU A 861 -6.51 18.46 -2.40
N ALA A 862 -7.62 19.22 -2.33
CA ALA A 862 -8.75 18.98 -1.44
C ALA A 862 -9.50 17.70 -1.80
N TYR A 863 -9.75 17.47 -3.10
CA TYR A 863 -10.42 16.27 -3.59
C TYR A 863 -9.65 15.00 -3.24
N GLN A 864 -8.33 15.01 -3.35
CA GLN A 864 -7.49 13.88 -2.92
C GLN A 864 -7.70 13.54 -1.43
N ILE A 865 -7.90 14.53 -0.56
CA ILE A 865 -8.19 14.28 0.86
C ILE A 865 -9.61 13.76 1.04
N THR A 866 -10.58 14.32 0.33
CA THR A 866 -11.96 13.81 0.28
C THR A 866 -11.98 12.34 -0.09
N GLU A 867 -11.23 11.93 -1.11
CA GLU A 867 -11.11 10.54 -1.50
C GLU A 867 -10.46 9.67 -0.42
N VAL A 868 -9.41 10.15 0.27
CA VAL A 868 -8.83 9.43 1.42
C VAL A 868 -9.86 9.25 2.55
N ILE A 869 -10.68 10.27 2.84
CA ILE A 869 -11.75 10.16 3.84
C ILE A 869 -12.80 9.14 3.40
N ARG A 870 -13.24 9.20 2.14
CA ARG A 870 -14.19 8.24 1.56
C ARG A 870 -13.64 6.82 1.63
N GLU A 871 -12.38 6.62 1.26
CA GLU A 871 -11.68 5.34 1.29
C GLU A 871 -11.63 4.76 2.70
N LEU A 872 -11.27 5.57 3.71
CA LEU A 872 -11.09 5.11 5.08
C LEU A 872 -12.38 4.85 5.84
N PHE A 873 -13.40 5.69 5.64
CA PHE A 873 -14.59 5.72 6.51
C PHE A 873 -15.89 5.29 5.82
N ARG A 874 -16.02 5.34 4.48
CA ARG A 874 -17.32 5.04 3.82
C ARG A 874 -17.80 3.60 4.06
N ALA A 875 -16.86 2.68 4.22
CA ALA A 875 -17.15 1.28 4.47
C ALA A 875 -16.90 0.87 5.93
N ASP A 876 -16.63 1.85 6.79
CA ASP A 876 -16.58 1.66 8.23
C ASP A 876 -18.02 1.69 8.78
N PRO A 877 -18.54 0.60 9.36
CA PRO A 877 -19.92 0.56 9.84
C PRO A 877 -20.17 1.48 11.05
N ASP A 878 -19.11 1.89 11.73
CA ASP A 878 -19.14 2.65 12.97
C ASP A 878 -19.16 4.17 12.75
N VAL A 879 -19.04 4.62 11.50
CA VAL A 879 -18.87 6.04 11.12
C VAL A 879 -19.80 6.42 9.98
N VAL A 880 -20.45 7.58 10.10
CA VAL A 880 -21.22 8.17 9.00
C VAL A 880 -20.38 9.23 8.28
N VAL A 881 -20.15 9.05 6.98
CA VAL A 881 -19.46 10.05 6.16
C VAL A 881 -20.45 11.11 5.68
N LEU A 882 -20.27 12.35 6.11
CA LEU A 882 -21.02 13.50 5.59
C LEU A 882 -20.28 14.03 4.36
N ASP A 883 -20.58 13.45 3.20
CA ASP A 883 -19.91 13.76 1.94
C ASP A 883 -20.45 15.08 1.33
N THR A 884 -19.65 16.14 1.38
CA THR A 884 -20.05 17.50 0.99
C THR A 884 -19.51 17.93 -0.36
N TRP A 885 -18.76 17.08 -1.07
CA TRP A 885 -18.02 17.50 -2.25
C TRP A 885 -18.95 17.91 -3.40
N ASP A 886 -19.88 17.04 -3.80
CA ASP A 886 -20.74 17.33 -4.97
C ASP A 886 -21.70 18.47 -4.66
N MET A 887 -22.15 18.56 -3.40
CA MET A 887 -22.94 19.69 -2.90
C MET A 887 -22.21 21.02 -3.11
N SER A 888 -20.89 21.08 -2.89
CA SER A 888 -20.09 22.27 -3.16
C SER A 888 -19.79 22.51 -4.64
N VAL A 889 -19.53 21.46 -5.43
CA VAL A 889 -19.26 21.58 -6.89
C VAL A 889 -20.42 22.23 -7.64
N CYS A 890 -21.66 21.95 -7.23
CA CYS A 890 -22.85 22.50 -7.88
C CYS A 890 -23.59 23.53 -7.02
N GLN A 891 -22.93 24.16 -6.05
CA GLN A 891 -23.59 25.11 -5.15
C GLN A 891 -24.16 26.35 -5.89
N PRO A 892 -25.28 26.92 -5.42
CA PRO A 892 -25.84 28.14 -6.00
C PRO A 892 -24.98 29.39 -5.75
N GLY A 893 -24.23 29.42 -4.64
CA GLY A 893 -23.36 30.53 -4.25
C GLY A 893 -21.98 30.50 -4.92
N GLU A 894 -21.14 31.50 -4.61
CA GLU A 894 -19.73 31.46 -5.01
C GLU A 894 -18.98 30.36 -4.26
N ASP A 895 -17.98 29.77 -4.93
CA ASP A 895 -17.00 28.92 -4.26
C ASP A 895 -16.28 29.70 -3.18
N TYR A 896 -16.37 29.24 -1.92
CA TYR A 896 -15.72 29.84 -0.77
C TYR A 896 -15.47 28.81 0.33
N ILE A 897 -14.25 28.76 0.87
CA ILE A 897 -13.83 27.76 1.86
C ILE A 897 -14.58 27.89 3.20
N HIS A 898 -15.09 29.09 3.48
CA HIS A 898 -16.00 29.39 4.58
C HIS A 898 -17.39 29.66 4.02
N PRO A 899 -18.10 28.63 3.55
CA PRO A 899 -19.25 28.81 2.68
C PRO A 899 -20.38 29.59 3.36
N ASP A 900 -21.29 30.13 2.53
CA ASP A 900 -22.40 30.93 3.04
C ASP A 900 -23.37 30.13 3.94
N GLN A 901 -24.31 30.85 4.56
CA GLN A 901 -25.28 30.24 5.46
C GLN A 901 -26.15 29.19 4.78
N THR A 902 -26.44 29.31 3.47
CA THR A 902 -27.24 28.34 2.72
C THR A 902 -26.54 26.98 2.69
N MET A 903 -25.25 26.95 2.36
CA MET A 903 -24.45 25.73 2.39
C MET A 903 -24.34 25.16 3.81
N VAL A 904 -24.09 26.00 4.80
CA VAL A 904 -23.99 25.59 6.22
C VAL A 904 -25.29 24.95 6.70
N ASP A 905 -26.45 25.58 6.43
CA ASP A 905 -27.76 25.08 6.83
C ASP A 905 -28.04 23.71 6.23
N ASN A 906 -27.65 23.47 4.97
CA ASN A 906 -27.85 22.18 4.32
C ASN A 906 -26.90 21.08 4.83
N GLN A 907 -25.66 21.42 5.18
CA GLN A 907 -24.76 20.49 5.86
C GLN A 907 -25.30 20.10 7.24
N LEU A 908 -25.87 21.07 7.98
CA LEU A 908 -26.51 20.82 9.27
C LEU A 908 -27.81 20.01 9.12
N ASN A 909 -28.64 20.28 8.12
CA ASN A 909 -29.85 19.50 7.84
C ASN A 909 -29.51 18.02 7.61
N ARG A 910 -28.42 17.74 6.87
CA ARG A 910 -27.92 16.36 6.70
C ARG A 910 -27.47 15.74 8.02
N LEU A 911 -26.60 16.43 8.77
CA LEU A 911 -26.13 15.96 10.08
C LEU A 911 -27.32 15.66 11.03
N PHE A 912 -28.25 16.59 11.17
CA PHE A 912 -29.39 16.45 12.08
C PHE A 912 -30.39 15.40 11.60
N SER A 913 -30.54 15.18 10.29
CA SER A 913 -31.37 14.08 9.79
C SER A 913 -30.85 12.72 10.28
N HIS A 914 -29.54 12.53 10.43
CA HIS A 914 -28.96 11.31 11.02
C HIS A 914 -29.03 11.26 12.55
N ILE A 915 -29.08 12.40 13.22
CA ILE A 915 -29.16 12.48 14.69
C ILE A 915 -30.62 12.29 15.14
N CYS A 916 -31.55 12.92 14.44
CA CYS A 916 -32.98 13.04 14.75
C CYS A 916 -33.81 12.79 13.48
N PRO A 917 -33.96 11.52 13.06
CA PRO A 917 -34.65 11.17 11.82
C PRO A 917 -36.18 11.35 11.88
N SER A 918 -36.77 11.49 13.07
CA SER A 918 -38.21 11.70 13.30
C SER A 918 -38.52 13.12 13.75
#